data_AF-A0A952JMV8-F1
#
_entry.id   AF-A0A952JMV8-F1
#
_cell.length_a   1.000
_cell.length_b   1.000
_cell.length_c   1.000
_cell.angle_alpha   90.00
_cell.angle_beta   90.00
_cell.angle_gamma   90.00
#
_symmetry.space_group_name_H-M   'P 1'
#
loop_
_entity.id
_entity.type
_entity.pdbx_description
1 polymer ?
#
loop_
_entity_poly.entity_id
_entity_poly.type
_entity_poly.pdbx_seq_one_letter_code
_entity_poly.pdbx_strand_id
1 'polypeptide(L)'
;MLKIISKLLGGNKSEKDIAIIQPTIKKINEFYAQFQSLSNDELRSKTTDFKQRIKNYLSEIDAVIVAKQNEAESLSAEDIQSKDMIYQEVDKLKKDRDKKLEEILKEILPEAFAVVKETASRFTNNTEITSTATDLDRDLSVQKNYVTIEGDKATYKNSWTAAGGQITWNMVHYDVQLIGGTVLHEGKIAEMATGEGKTLVSTLPAYLNALAGEGVHIVTVNDYLAKRDSEWNGPIFEWLGLTVDCIDKHEPNTHERRNAYLADITYGTNNEFGFDYLRDNMVHNPDEMVQRKHHYAMVDEVDSVLIDDARTPLIISGPVGKDTSTEQFFQLKPRIEKLVEVQKKATNQFLLEAKRKFAEGNDDPKDGGLALFRAHRGLPKNTALIKFLSEPGIRVKLQKAENYYLADQQREMPKADAELFFYIDEKNNSVELTDKGIQLITKTGEDPNFFILPDISVSLAEIENNTALSTEEKLSQKENLINEYSVKADRIHTAQQLLKAYTLFEKDVEYVVIEEQVKIVDEQTGRIMEGRRYSDGLHQAIEAKESVKIEATTQTYATVTLQNYFRMYHKLAGMTGTAETEAAELWSIYKLDVVSIPTNHPLIRKDEQDLVYKTKREKFGAVIDEIVKLRESGRPTLVGTTSVEVSELLSRMLRQKQIPHNVLNAKQHAREAQVVAEAGLAGAVTIATNMAGRGTDIKLGEGVKEAGGLAIVGTERHESRRVDRQLRGRSGRQGDPGSTQFFVALEDDLMRMFGSERIAKVMDFAGYKEGEVIQHSMITKSIERAQRKVEENNFGIRKRLLEYDDVMNKQRTVIYSKRHHALFGERLALDLDNAFYSVAEDVINNYKALNDYEGFKLAAIVHFGIDTTITTEEFNKQSETTLTDKLYAEAVTNYQRKKQELAVNALPVFKNIKLHQGNHIENVIVPFTDGKKTLQALASMQKVLDSNGVELVNSLERNITLALIDDAWKEHLRAMDDLKQSVQTASYEQKDPLVIYKVEAYNLFSDMDTTVNKNIVEFLCHANIPTNDEQQVKEGRQQKTDLSKMKINKDDIDARGDDYAANENDYYDPSGHVKQQPVVAAPKIGRNELCPCGSGKKYKACHGREA
;
A
#
# COMPACT_ATOMS: atom_id res chain seq x y z
N MET A 1 -42.86 -17.47 -2.30
CA MET A 1 -42.06 -18.71 -2.17
C MET A 1 -40.79 -18.54 -1.33
N LEU A 2 -39.93 -17.53 -1.58
CA LEU A 2 -38.67 -17.32 -0.82
C LEU A 2 -38.83 -17.08 0.69
N LYS A 3 -39.82 -16.30 1.13
CA LYS A 3 -40.12 -16.06 2.58
C LYS A 3 -40.56 -17.30 3.35
N ILE A 4 -41.11 -18.31 2.67
CA ILE A 4 -41.57 -19.55 3.30
C ILE A 4 -40.39 -20.50 3.51
N ILE A 5 -39.47 -20.56 2.54
CA ILE A 5 -38.24 -21.35 2.62
C ILE A 5 -37.26 -20.77 3.65
N SER A 6 -37.13 -19.44 3.74
CA SER A 6 -36.29 -18.82 4.78
C SER A 6 -36.85 -19.06 6.20
N LYS A 7 -38.18 -18.98 6.39
CA LYS A 7 -38.82 -19.31 7.67
C LYS A 7 -38.67 -20.78 8.06
N LEU A 8 -38.71 -21.71 7.09
CA LEU A 8 -38.52 -23.15 7.32
C LEU A 8 -37.07 -23.54 7.69
N LEU A 9 -36.08 -22.70 7.37
CA LEU A 9 -34.65 -22.90 7.65
C LEU A 9 -34.12 -22.01 8.80
N GLY A 10 -35.02 -21.41 9.58
CA GLY A 10 -34.69 -20.63 10.78
C GLY A 10 -34.34 -19.16 10.55
N GLY A 11 -34.76 -18.55 9.43
CA GLY A 11 -34.48 -17.14 9.09
C GLY A 11 -33.26 -16.98 8.17
N ASN A 12 -33.06 -15.76 7.65
CA ASN A 12 -31.82 -15.41 6.93
C ASN A 12 -30.66 -15.22 7.94
N LYS A 13 -29.40 -15.18 7.45
CA LYS A 13 -28.20 -15.08 8.33
C LYS A 13 -28.27 -13.85 9.26
N SER A 14 -28.58 -12.68 8.71
CA SER A 14 -28.71 -11.42 9.46
C SER A 14 -29.76 -11.50 10.57
N GLU A 15 -30.92 -12.10 10.33
CA GLU A 15 -31.96 -12.30 11.34
C GLU A 15 -31.46 -13.16 12.52
N LYS A 16 -30.63 -14.17 12.25
CA LYS A 16 -30.01 -15.01 13.29
C LYS A 16 -28.98 -14.24 14.08
N ASP A 17 -28.11 -13.49 13.41
CA ASP A 17 -27.07 -12.67 14.05
C ASP A 17 -27.69 -11.60 14.96
N ILE A 18 -28.74 -10.93 14.49
CA ILE A 18 -29.49 -9.94 15.28
C ILE A 18 -30.15 -10.61 16.49
N ALA A 19 -30.77 -11.78 16.32
CA ALA A 19 -31.43 -12.50 17.42
C ALA A 19 -30.45 -12.85 18.56
N ILE A 20 -29.18 -13.09 18.26
CA ILE A 20 -28.12 -13.31 19.26
C ILE A 20 -27.82 -12.03 20.06
N ILE A 21 -27.89 -10.86 19.42
CA ILE A 21 -27.57 -9.56 20.02
C ILE A 21 -28.77 -8.97 20.80
N GLN A 22 -30.01 -9.30 20.45
CA GLN A 22 -31.22 -8.74 21.07
C GLN A 22 -31.25 -8.79 22.62
N PRO A 23 -30.86 -9.88 23.30
CA PRO A 23 -30.80 -9.90 24.76
C PRO A 23 -29.85 -8.84 25.35
N THR A 24 -28.75 -8.55 24.66
CA THR A 24 -27.79 -7.50 25.04
C THR A 24 -28.41 -6.12 24.92
N ILE A 25 -29.15 -5.85 23.83
CA ILE A 25 -29.86 -4.57 23.63
C ILE A 25 -30.87 -4.32 24.74
N LYS A 26 -31.62 -5.36 25.13
CA LYS A 26 -32.55 -5.26 26.25
C LYS A 26 -31.84 -4.85 27.54
N LYS A 27 -30.70 -5.48 27.87
CA LYS A 27 -29.89 -5.12 29.04
C LYS A 27 -29.36 -3.69 28.97
N ILE A 28 -28.90 -3.24 27.80
CA ILE A 28 -28.46 -1.84 27.61
C ILE A 28 -29.60 -0.88 27.95
N ASN A 29 -30.81 -1.14 27.44
CA ASN A 29 -31.96 -0.28 27.71
C ASN A 29 -32.44 -0.35 29.18
N GLU A 30 -32.29 -1.50 29.85
CA GLU A 30 -32.53 -1.64 31.30
C GLU A 30 -31.55 -0.78 32.12
N PHE A 31 -30.25 -0.81 31.81
CA PHE A 31 -29.26 0.05 32.46
C PHE A 31 -29.45 1.53 32.11
N TYR A 32 -29.78 1.85 30.86
CA TYR A 32 -30.07 3.23 30.45
C TYR A 32 -31.20 3.83 31.29
N ALA A 33 -32.29 3.09 31.52
CA ALA A 33 -33.38 3.53 32.39
C ALA A 33 -32.94 3.73 33.85
N GLN A 34 -32.03 2.88 34.36
CA GLN A 34 -31.48 3.03 35.71
C GLN A 34 -30.59 4.28 35.82
N PHE A 35 -29.75 4.52 34.81
CA PHE A 35 -28.73 5.59 34.83
C PHE A 35 -29.30 6.99 34.66
N GLN A 36 -30.54 7.13 34.20
CA GLN A 36 -31.27 8.41 34.20
C GLN A 36 -31.40 9.02 35.60
N SER A 37 -31.40 8.19 36.66
CA SER A 37 -31.50 8.66 38.05
C SER A 37 -30.16 9.11 38.66
N LEU A 38 -29.04 8.83 38.00
CA LEU A 38 -27.70 9.16 38.51
C LEU A 38 -27.42 10.66 38.36
N SER A 39 -26.65 11.23 39.29
CA SER A 39 -26.04 12.55 39.11
C SER A 39 -25.01 12.56 37.97
N ASN A 40 -24.55 13.75 37.58
CA ASN A 40 -23.47 13.90 36.58
C ASN A 40 -22.18 13.25 37.06
N ASP A 41 -21.82 13.44 38.33
CA ASP A 41 -20.63 12.84 38.94
C ASP A 41 -20.73 11.31 39.01
N GLU A 42 -21.89 10.77 39.42
CA GLU A 42 -22.08 9.31 39.49
C GLU A 42 -22.01 8.66 38.11
N LEU A 43 -22.63 9.25 37.08
CA LEU A 43 -22.55 8.74 35.72
C LEU A 43 -21.11 8.76 35.21
N ARG A 44 -20.40 9.87 35.42
CA ARG A 44 -19.01 10.04 35.02
C ARG A 44 -18.08 9.06 35.75
N SER A 45 -18.32 8.79 37.03
CA SER A 45 -17.53 7.85 37.84
C SER A 45 -17.59 6.40 37.35
N LYS A 46 -18.59 6.05 36.52
CA LYS A 46 -18.67 4.72 35.88
C LYS A 46 -17.45 4.39 35.03
N THR A 47 -16.84 5.38 34.38
CA THR A 47 -15.62 5.17 33.60
C THR A 47 -14.48 4.66 34.48
N THR A 48 -14.28 5.27 35.66
CA THR A 48 -13.27 4.84 36.63
C THR A 48 -13.58 3.45 37.20
N ASP A 49 -14.86 3.17 37.50
CA ASP A 49 -15.32 1.85 37.95
C ASP A 49 -15.00 0.76 36.91
N PHE A 50 -15.33 0.99 35.63
CA PHE A 50 -15.03 0.03 34.56
C PHE A 50 -13.53 -0.19 34.38
N LYS A 51 -12.71 0.89 34.37
CA LYS A 51 -11.24 0.78 34.30
C LYS A 51 -10.69 -0.06 35.47
N GLN A 52 -11.23 0.12 36.68
CA GLN A 52 -10.82 -0.67 37.84
C GLN A 52 -11.27 -2.13 37.76
N ARG A 53 -12.48 -2.42 37.27
CA ARG A 53 -12.97 -3.79 37.03
C ARG A 53 -12.08 -4.53 36.03
N ILE A 54 -11.71 -3.89 34.92
CA ILE A 54 -10.80 -4.45 33.91
C ILE A 54 -9.43 -4.74 34.54
N LYS A 55 -8.86 -3.77 35.25
CA LYS A 55 -7.56 -3.93 35.93
C LYS A 55 -7.56 -5.08 36.93
N ASN A 56 -8.64 -5.21 37.72
CA ASN A 56 -8.79 -6.29 38.69
C ASN A 56 -8.94 -7.67 38.00
N TYR A 57 -9.63 -7.74 36.87
CA TYR A 57 -9.80 -8.99 36.12
C TYR A 57 -8.49 -9.46 35.47
N LEU A 58 -7.65 -8.51 35.02
CA LEU A 58 -6.37 -8.81 34.36
C LEU A 58 -5.18 -8.92 35.31
N SER A 59 -5.33 -8.57 36.60
CA SER A 59 -4.20 -8.48 37.53
C SER A 59 -3.40 -9.77 37.68
N GLU A 60 -4.07 -10.93 37.62
CA GLU A 60 -3.42 -12.24 37.73
C GLU A 60 -2.48 -12.49 36.54
N ILE A 61 -2.98 -12.31 35.31
CA ILE A 61 -2.18 -12.57 34.11
C ILE A 61 -1.09 -11.52 33.92
N ASP A 62 -1.38 -10.26 34.27
CA ASP A 62 -0.41 -9.17 34.24
C ASP A 62 0.75 -9.43 35.21
N ALA A 63 0.45 -9.93 36.42
CA ALA A 63 1.48 -10.30 37.40
C ALA A 63 2.36 -11.45 36.89
N VAL A 64 1.79 -12.44 36.21
CA VAL A 64 2.56 -13.55 35.61
C VAL A 64 3.46 -13.06 34.48
N ILE A 65 2.95 -12.19 33.59
CA ILE A 65 3.73 -11.59 32.50
C ILE A 65 4.93 -10.82 33.06
N VAL A 66 4.70 -9.94 34.04
CA VAL A 66 5.77 -9.15 34.66
C VAL A 66 6.78 -10.04 35.39
N ALA A 67 6.30 -11.06 36.12
CA ALA A 67 7.19 -12.01 36.79
C ALA A 67 8.09 -12.76 35.80
N LYS A 68 7.54 -13.19 34.66
CA LYS A 68 8.28 -13.86 33.58
C LYS A 68 9.26 -12.93 32.88
N GLN A 69 8.89 -11.68 32.63
CA GLN A 69 9.81 -10.68 32.10
C GLN A 69 10.99 -10.43 33.05
N ASN A 70 10.71 -10.25 34.35
CA ASN A 70 11.75 -10.11 35.37
C ASN A 70 12.63 -11.36 35.48
N GLU A 71 12.05 -12.57 35.34
CA GLU A 71 12.79 -13.83 35.29
C GLU A 71 13.79 -13.81 34.12
N ALA A 72 13.33 -13.46 32.91
CA ALA A 72 14.19 -13.33 31.73
C ALA A 72 15.28 -12.26 31.89
N GLU A 73 14.97 -11.12 32.50
CA GLU A 73 15.96 -10.06 32.76
C GLU A 73 17.00 -10.46 33.82
N SER A 74 16.62 -11.28 34.80
CA SER A 74 17.51 -11.73 35.88
C SER A 74 18.51 -12.81 35.48
N LEU A 75 18.24 -13.54 34.40
CA LEU A 75 19.15 -14.56 33.87
C LEU A 75 20.44 -13.92 33.34
N SER A 76 21.56 -14.65 33.43
CA SER A 76 22.86 -14.15 32.94
C SER A 76 22.81 -13.86 31.43
N ALA A 77 23.69 -12.98 30.95
CA ALA A 77 23.81 -12.71 29.51
C ALA A 77 24.24 -13.94 28.69
N GLU A 78 24.72 -14.98 29.36
CA GLU A 78 25.22 -16.23 28.78
C GLU A 78 24.11 -17.29 28.65
N ASP A 79 23.00 -17.18 29.38
CA ASP A 79 21.87 -18.13 29.34
C ASP A 79 20.80 -17.72 28.31
N ILE A 80 21.23 -17.65 27.05
CA ILE A 80 20.46 -17.11 25.93
C ILE A 80 19.22 -17.96 25.61
N GLN A 81 19.36 -19.30 25.64
CA GLN A 81 18.27 -20.22 25.32
C GLN A 81 17.13 -20.17 26.33
N SER A 82 17.44 -20.12 27.63
CA SER A 82 16.42 -20.03 28.68
C SER A 82 15.66 -18.71 28.60
N LYS A 83 16.35 -17.60 28.27
CA LYS A 83 15.71 -16.31 28.04
C LYS A 83 14.73 -16.36 26.86
N ASP A 84 15.11 -16.96 25.74
CA ASP A 84 14.23 -17.07 24.57
C ASP A 84 12.95 -17.87 24.89
N MET A 85 13.08 -19.00 25.59
CA MET A 85 11.91 -19.79 26.00
C MET A 85 10.94 -18.97 26.86
N ILE A 86 11.45 -18.18 27.80
CA ILE A 86 10.63 -17.30 28.64
C ILE A 86 9.97 -16.20 27.80
N TYR A 87 10.71 -15.61 26.86
CA TYR A 87 10.19 -14.59 25.95
C TYR A 87 9.05 -15.12 25.06
N GLN A 88 9.17 -16.33 24.53
CA GLN A 88 8.09 -16.99 23.79
C GLN A 88 6.87 -17.27 24.68
N GLU A 89 7.09 -17.66 25.95
CA GLU A 89 6.02 -17.82 26.93
C GLU A 89 5.31 -16.48 27.21
N VAL A 90 6.06 -15.39 27.37
CA VAL A 90 5.53 -14.03 27.54
C VAL A 90 4.68 -13.62 26.33
N ASP A 91 5.13 -13.88 25.11
CA ASP A 91 4.37 -13.55 23.90
C ASP A 91 3.04 -14.33 23.83
N LYS A 92 3.03 -15.60 24.28
CA LYS A 92 1.80 -16.39 24.41
C LYS A 92 0.88 -15.82 25.49
N LEU A 93 1.42 -15.48 26.66
CA LEU A 93 0.66 -14.89 27.76
C LEU A 93 0.04 -13.54 27.37
N LYS A 94 0.74 -12.70 26.60
CA LYS A 94 0.18 -11.45 26.06
C LYS A 94 -1.04 -11.70 25.17
N LYS A 95 -1.02 -12.74 24.32
CA LYS A 95 -2.19 -13.13 23.51
C LYS A 95 -3.34 -13.65 24.37
N ASP A 96 -3.05 -14.39 25.43
CA ASP A 96 -4.08 -14.87 26.35
C ASP A 96 -4.65 -13.75 27.22
N ARG A 97 -3.85 -12.73 27.55
CA ARG A 97 -4.30 -11.47 28.17
C ARG A 97 -5.30 -10.74 27.27
N ASP A 98 -4.98 -10.60 25.98
CA ASP A 98 -5.89 -9.96 25.01
C ASP A 98 -7.24 -10.72 24.94
N LYS A 99 -7.25 -12.06 25.00
CA LYS A 99 -8.51 -12.83 25.08
C LYS A 99 -9.30 -12.56 26.37
N LYS A 100 -8.63 -12.57 27.53
CA LYS A 100 -9.26 -12.23 28.83
C LYS A 100 -9.83 -10.81 28.82
N LEU A 101 -9.16 -9.87 28.16
CA LEU A 101 -9.64 -8.50 27.99
C LEU A 101 -10.96 -8.49 27.20
N GLU A 102 -11.08 -9.23 26.10
CA GLU A 102 -12.34 -9.34 25.35
C GLU A 102 -13.50 -9.92 26.17
N GLU A 103 -13.23 -10.89 27.05
CA GLU A 103 -14.23 -11.47 27.94
C GLU A 103 -14.82 -10.42 28.90
N ILE A 104 -13.97 -9.65 29.58
CA ILE A 104 -14.43 -8.63 30.53
C ILE A 104 -15.07 -7.43 29.82
N LEU A 105 -14.58 -7.03 28.64
CA LEU A 105 -15.23 -5.98 27.85
C LEU A 105 -16.64 -6.39 27.43
N LYS A 106 -16.86 -7.67 27.07
CA LYS A 106 -18.19 -8.20 26.75
C LYS A 106 -19.13 -8.21 27.95
N GLU A 107 -18.62 -8.44 29.16
CA GLU A 107 -19.40 -8.34 30.40
C GLU A 107 -19.83 -6.90 30.68
N ILE A 108 -18.91 -5.95 30.53
CA ILE A 108 -19.12 -4.51 30.80
C ILE A 108 -19.98 -3.84 29.71
N LEU A 109 -19.98 -4.37 28.48
CA LEU A 109 -20.62 -3.77 27.30
C LEU A 109 -22.02 -3.21 27.55
N PRO A 110 -22.98 -3.92 28.19
CA PRO A 110 -24.32 -3.40 28.38
C PRO A 110 -24.37 -2.12 29.23
N GLU A 111 -23.55 -2.07 30.28
CA GLU A 111 -23.43 -0.89 31.16
C GLU A 111 -22.70 0.25 30.45
N ALA A 112 -21.58 -0.04 29.77
CA ALA A 112 -20.80 0.96 29.06
C ALA A 112 -21.60 1.64 27.94
N PHE A 113 -22.36 0.88 27.16
CA PHE A 113 -23.21 1.44 26.10
C PHE A 113 -24.35 2.29 26.69
N ALA A 114 -24.91 1.88 27.82
CA ALA A 114 -25.90 2.67 28.54
C ALA A 114 -25.33 4.01 29.05
N VAL A 115 -24.08 4.02 29.53
CA VAL A 115 -23.38 5.26 29.94
C VAL A 115 -23.24 6.23 28.77
N VAL A 116 -22.79 5.76 27.61
CA VAL A 116 -22.65 6.61 26.42
C VAL A 116 -24.01 7.12 25.94
N LYS A 117 -25.03 6.25 25.89
CA LYS A 117 -26.40 6.64 25.51
C LYS A 117 -27.00 7.67 26.46
N GLU A 118 -26.81 7.50 27.76
CA GLU A 118 -27.26 8.47 28.77
C GLU A 118 -26.49 9.79 28.70
N THR A 119 -25.19 9.74 28.44
CA THR A 119 -24.38 10.95 28.21
C THR A 119 -24.90 11.73 26.99
N ALA A 120 -25.13 11.04 25.87
CA ALA A 120 -25.69 11.63 24.66
C ALA A 120 -27.09 12.24 24.90
N SER A 121 -27.92 11.59 25.73
CA SER A 121 -29.20 12.11 26.20
C SER A 121 -29.06 13.40 27.01
N ARG A 122 -28.10 13.47 27.94
CA ARG A 122 -27.86 14.66 28.76
C ARG A 122 -27.41 15.86 27.93
N PHE A 123 -26.49 15.66 27.00
CA PHE A 123 -26.03 16.73 26.08
C PHE A 123 -27.15 17.18 25.14
N THR A 124 -28.08 16.30 24.78
CA THR A 124 -29.25 16.66 23.95
C THR A 124 -30.26 17.50 24.72
N ASN A 125 -30.50 17.17 25.98
CA ASN A 125 -31.57 17.77 26.78
C ASN A 125 -31.15 19.01 27.59
N ASN A 126 -29.84 19.27 27.72
CA ASN A 126 -29.31 20.39 28.51
C ASN A 126 -28.32 21.20 27.68
N THR A 127 -28.35 22.53 27.82
CA THR A 127 -27.38 23.42 27.16
C THR A 127 -26.00 23.38 27.81
N GLU A 128 -25.96 23.10 29.11
CA GLU A 128 -24.75 23.00 29.91
C GLU A 128 -24.85 21.83 30.88
N ILE A 129 -23.73 21.16 31.13
CA ILE A 129 -23.61 20.03 32.05
C ILE A 129 -22.48 20.34 33.02
N THR A 130 -22.81 20.38 34.30
CA THR A 130 -21.84 20.66 35.37
C THR A 130 -21.54 19.38 36.17
N SER A 131 -20.25 19.14 36.41
CA SER A 131 -19.72 18.05 37.22
C SER A 131 -18.48 18.51 37.99
N THR A 132 -17.99 17.70 38.91
CA THR A 132 -16.72 17.93 39.61
C THR A 132 -15.57 17.93 38.59
N ALA A 133 -14.69 18.92 38.69
CA ALA A 133 -13.55 19.09 37.80
C ALA A 133 -12.45 18.06 38.09
N THR A 134 -12.05 17.33 37.05
CA THR A 134 -10.90 16.44 37.01
C THR A 134 -9.66 17.17 36.47
N ASP A 135 -8.47 16.58 36.62
CA ASP A 135 -7.24 17.15 36.05
C ASP A 135 -7.33 17.28 34.52
N LEU A 136 -7.95 16.30 33.84
CA LEU A 136 -8.21 16.36 32.40
C LEU A 136 -9.08 17.57 32.04
N ASP A 137 -10.13 17.88 32.80
CA ASP A 137 -10.96 19.07 32.52
C ASP A 137 -10.18 20.36 32.65
N ARG A 138 -9.24 20.41 33.61
CA ARG A 138 -8.39 21.59 33.82
C ARG A 138 -7.47 21.79 32.63
N ASP A 139 -6.85 20.73 32.13
CA ASP A 139 -6.01 20.79 30.94
C ASP A 139 -6.80 21.19 29.70
N LEU A 140 -7.97 20.57 29.50
CA LEU A 140 -8.87 20.88 28.38
C LEU A 140 -9.38 22.31 28.43
N SER A 141 -9.66 22.88 29.62
CA SER A 141 -10.16 24.25 29.77
C SER A 141 -9.21 25.33 29.25
N VAL A 142 -7.91 25.02 29.15
CA VAL A 142 -6.90 25.93 28.60
C VAL A 142 -6.97 25.98 27.07
N GLN A 143 -7.31 24.85 26.44
CA GLN A 143 -7.21 24.67 25.00
C GLN A 143 -8.58 24.69 24.28
N LYS A 144 -9.66 24.38 25.00
CA LYS A 144 -10.99 24.11 24.44
C LYS A 144 -12.02 25.07 25.00
N ASN A 145 -12.83 25.65 24.11
CA ASN A 145 -13.80 26.70 24.45
C ASN A 145 -15.17 26.18 24.96
N TYR A 146 -15.40 24.87 24.91
CA TYR A 146 -16.62 24.21 25.39
C TYR A 146 -16.55 23.74 26.84
N VAL A 147 -15.38 23.84 27.47
CA VAL A 147 -15.16 23.57 28.89
C VAL A 147 -14.80 24.86 29.61
N THR A 148 -15.40 25.06 30.78
CA THR A 148 -15.05 26.14 31.69
C THR A 148 -14.91 25.60 33.11
N ILE A 149 -13.94 26.13 33.86
CA ILE A 149 -13.65 25.72 35.24
C ILE A 149 -13.97 26.88 36.17
N GLU A 150 -14.87 26.63 37.13
CA GLU A 150 -15.21 27.56 38.20
C GLU A 150 -15.02 26.85 39.54
N GLY A 151 -13.91 27.16 40.23
CA GLY A 151 -13.53 26.49 41.48
C GLY A 151 -13.26 24.98 41.29
N ASP A 152 -14.09 24.15 41.90
CA ASP A 152 -14.05 22.69 41.83
C ASP A 152 -15.01 22.10 40.79
N LYS A 153 -15.71 22.93 40.01
CA LYS A 153 -16.68 22.50 39.00
C LYS A 153 -16.17 22.72 37.59
N ALA A 154 -16.45 21.74 36.73
CA ALA A 154 -16.30 21.82 35.29
C ALA A 154 -17.68 21.89 34.64
N THR A 155 -17.90 22.89 33.79
CA THR A 155 -19.12 23.06 33.01
C THR A 155 -18.82 22.88 31.53
N TYR A 156 -19.47 21.87 30.93
CA TYR A 156 -19.40 21.55 29.51
C TYR A 156 -20.62 22.11 28.78
N LYS A 157 -20.40 22.77 27.64
CA LYS A 157 -21.48 23.23 26.75
C LYS A 157 -21.93 22.10 25.82
N ASN A 158 -23.20 22.10 25.43
CA ASN A 158 -23.70 21.18 24.42
C ASN A 158 -23.47 21.63 22.98
N SER A 159 -22.83 22.79 22.79
CA SER A 159 -22.49 23.32 21.48
C SER A 159 -21.05 23.80 21.42
N TRP A 160 -20.35 23.43 20.34
CA TRP A 160 -18.94 23.72 20.11
C TRP A 160 -18.62 23.81 18.63
N THR A 161 -17.42 24.27 18.31
CA THR A 161 -16.92 24.32 16.93
C THR A 161 -16.28 22.99 16.56
N ALA A 162 -16.67 22.40 15.42
CA ALA A 162 -16.04 21.22 14.84
C ALA A 162 -15.87 21.43 13.32
N ALA A 163 -14.66 21.20 12.81
CA ALA A 163 -14.24 21.46 11.44
C ALA A 163 -14.62 22.86 10.92
N GLY A 164 -14.57 23.87 11.80
CA GLY A 164 -14.90 25.27 11.49
C GLY A 164 -16.39 25.62 11.53
N GLY A 165 -17.29 24.66 11.74
CA GLY A 165 -18.73 24.88 11.90
C GLY A 165 -19.19 24.78 13.36
N GLN A 166 -20.20 25.57 13.75
CA GLN A 166 -20.84 25.42 15.06
C GLN A 166 -21.78 24.21 15.03
N ILE A 167 -21.55 23.24 15.91
CA ILE A 167 -22.39 22.05 16.09
C ILE A 167 -23.08 22.16 17.45
N THR A 168 -24.34 21.74 17.51
CA THR A 168 -25.06 21.51 18.78
C THR A 168 -25.38 20.03 18.86
N TRP A 169 -25.02 19.38 19.96
CA TRP A 169 -25.34 17.98 20.18
C TRP A 169 -26.84 17.81 20.39
N ASN A 170 -27.48 16.98 19.56
CA ASN A 170 -28.92 16.77 19.59
C ASN A 170 -29.30 15.32 19.21
N MET A 171 -28.44 14.36 19.56
CA MET A 171 -28.56 12.97 19.14
C MET A 171 -28.58 12.02 20.33
N VAL A 172 -29.45 11.00 20.26
CA VAL A 172 -29.54 9.90 21.23
C VAL A 172 -29.60 8.57 20.47
N HIS A 173 -28.89 7.56 20.96
CA HIS A 173 -28.76 6.28 20.25
C HIS A 173 -30.08 5.50 20.14
N TYR A 174 -30.44 5.10 18.92
CA TYR A 174 -31.51 4.15 18.62
C TYR A 174 -31.11 2.70 18.88
N ASP A 175 -32.08 1.80 19.02
CA ASP A 175 -31.80 0.37 19.22
C ASP A 175 -31.01 -0.25 18.06
N VAL A 176 -31.28 0.16 16.82
CA VAL A 176 -30.51 -0.30 15.64
C VAL A 176 -29.04 0.14 15.70
N GLN A 177 -28.77 1.29 16.31
CA GLN A 177 -27.41 1.80 16.51
C GLN A 177 -26.70 1.04 17.64
N LEU A 178 -27.41 0.62 18.68
CA LEU A 178 -26.87 -0.25 19.73
C LEU A 178 -26.49 -1.64 19.17
N ILE A 179 -27.28 -2.18 18.24
CA ILE A 179 -26.95 -3.41 17.51
C ILE A 179 -25.67 -3.19 16.69
N GLY A 180 -25.62 -2.11 15.89
CA GLY A 180 -24.44 -1.76 15.10
C GLY A 180 -23.17 -1.63 15.96
N GLY A 181 -23.25 -0.95 17.11
CA GLY A 181 -22.14 -0.80 18.05
C GLY A 181 -21.66 -2.15 18.62
N THR A 182 -22.59 -3.07 18.90
CA THR A 182 -22.26 -4.41 19.39
C THR A 182 -21.55 -5.23 18.32
N VAL A 183 -22.02 -5.17 17.07
CA VAL A 183 -21.37 -5.82 15.91
C VAL A 183 -19.94 -5.29 15.72
N LEU A 184 -19.74 -3.99 15.83
CA LEU A 184 -18.40 -3.38 15.74
C LEU A 184 -17.47 -3.85 16.86
N HIS A 185 -17.97 -3.95 18.09
CA HIS A 185 -17.16 -4.47 19.20
C HIS A 185 -16.78 -5.95 19.00
N GLU A 186 -17.63 -6.76 18.37
CA GLU A 186 -17.34 -8.17 18.04
C GLU A 186 -16.28 -8.37 16.93
N GLY A 187 -15.71 -7.30 16.38
CA GLY A 187 -14.73 -7.39 15.29
C GLY A 187 -15.36 -7.76 13.95
N LYS A 188 -16.56 -7.23 13.68
CA LYS A 188 -17.33 -7.48 12.45
C LYS A 188 -17.62 -6.18 11.72
N ILE A 189 -18.20 -6.30 10.53
CA ILE A 189 -18.67 -5.17 9.74
C ILE A 189 -20.16 -4.94 9.99
N ALA A 190 -20.49 -3.74 10.47
CA ALA A 190 -21.87 -3.28 10.59
C ALA A 190 -22.29 -2.60 9.29
N GLU A 191 -23.10 -3.28 8.48
CA GLU A 191 -23.71 -2.65 7.30
C GLU A 191 -24.96 -1.87 7.74
N MET A 192 -24.83 -0.54 7.79
CA MET A 192 -25.86 0.39 8.20
C MET A 192 -26.13 1.38 7.07
N ALA A 193 -27.39 1.49 6.64
CA ALA A 193 -27.79 2.41 5.58
C ALA A 193 -27.34 3.85 5.87
N THR A 194 -27.02 4.60 4.81
CA THR A 194 -26.57 5.98 4.98
C THR A 194 -27.67 6.83 5.61
N GLY A 195 -27.33 7.61 6.64
CA GLY A 195 -28.31 8.36 7.44
C GLY A 195 -28.79 7.64 8.70
N GLU A 196 -28.35 6.40 8.98
CA GLU A 196 -28.61 5.72 10.25
C GLU A 196 -27.68 6.15 11.40
N GLY A 197 -26.79 7.14 11.17
CA GLY A 197 -25.93 7.71 12.21
C GLY A 197 -24.64 6.93 12.50
N LYS A 198 -23.91 6.50 11.46
CA LYS A 198 -22.65 5.73 11.58
C LYS A 198 -21.61 6.40 12.50
N THR A 199 -21.38 7.70 12.35
CA THR A 199 -20.48 8.49 13.22
C THR A 199 -20.92 8.49 14.69
N LEU A 200 -22.22 8.37 14.98
CA LEU A 200 -22.73 8.26 16.35
C LEU A 200 -22.61 6.83 16.88
N VAL A 201 -22.82 5.83 16.03
CA VAL A 201 -22.67 4.39 16.37
C VAL A 201 -21.24 4.10 16.82
N SER A 202 -20.26 4.71 16.17
CA SER A 202 -18.83 4.53 16.47
C SER A 202 -18.48 4.89 17.92
N THR A 203 -19.24 5.79 18.57
CA THR A 203 -18.92 6.22 19.94
C THR A 203 -19.08 5.11 20.97
N LEU A 204 -19.99 4.16 20.74
CA LEU A 204 -20.26 3.05 21.64
C LEU A 204 -19.06 2.09 21.78
N PRO A 205 -18.58 1.43 20.69
CA PRO A 205 -17.42 0.56 20.77
C PRO A 205 -16.13 1.35 21.02
N ALA A 206 -16.01 2.59 20.56
CA ALA A 206 -14.83 3.40 20.85
C ALA A 206 -14.66 3.63 22.35
N TYR A 207 -15.73 4.06 23.05
CA TYR A 207 -15.72 4.22 24.50
C TYR A 207 -15.36 2.90 25.20
N LEU A 208 -16.06 1.80 24.88
CA LEU A 208 -15.86 0.51 25.54
C LEU A 208 -14.42 0.01 25.41
N ASN A 209 -13.86 0.01 24.18
CA ASN A 209 -12.52 -0.52 23.94
C ASN A 209 -11.42 0.43 24.47
N ALA A 210 -11.67 1.74 24.51
CA ALA A 210 -10.75 2.71 25.09
C ALA A 210 -10.57 2.51 26.61
N LEU A 211 -11.53 1.91 27.32
CA LEU A 211 -11.40 1.60 28.76
C LEU A 211 -10.23 0.65 29.07
N ALA A 212 -9.74 -0.10 28.09
CA ALA A 212 -8.57 -0.96 28.24
C ALA A 212 -7.23 -0.20 28.35
N GLY A 213 -7.17 1.05 27.89
CA GLY A 213 -5.92 1.84 27.83
C GLY A 213 -4.95 1.40 26.73
N GLU A 214 -5.33 0.44 25.89
CA GLU A 214 -4.51 -0.07 24.77
C GLU A 214 -4.69 0.73 23.48
N GLY A 215 -5.72 1.59 23.44
CA GLY A 215 -6.00 2.48 22.32
C GLY A 215 -7.02 2.04 21.30
N VAL A 216 -7.68 3.02 20.69
CA VAL A 216 -8.62 2.83 19.59
C VAL A 216 -8.25 3.72 18.43
N HIS A 217 -8.01 3.12 17.26
CA HIS A 217 -7.80 3.85 16.01
C HIS A 217 -9.11 3.91 15.21
N ILE A 218 -9.62 5.11 14.97
CA ILE A 218 -10.79 5.36 14.13
C ILE A 218 -10.30 5.87 12.77
N VAL A 219 -10.46 5.04 11.75
CA VAL A 219 -9.96 5.30 10.41
C VAL A 219 -11.08 5.85 9.54
N THR A 220 -10.81 6.96 8.88
CA THR A 220 -11.73 7.61 7.92
C THR A 220 -11.09 7.73 6.55
N VAL A 221 -11.90 8.10 5.55
CA VAL A 221 -11.49 8.16 4.13
C VAL A 221 -10.64 9.41 3.83
N ASN A 222 -10.80 10.50 4.58
CA ASN A 222 -10.04 11.73 4.36
C ASN A 222 -9.83 12.52 5.65
N ASP A 223 -8.87 13.44 5.60
CA ASP A 223 -8.40 14.21 6.75
C ASP A 223 -9.49 15.12 7.34
N TYR A 224 -10.36 15.68 6.49
CA TYR A 224 -11.49 16.50 6.90
C TYR A 224 -12.46 15.71 7.77
N LEU A 225 -12.83 14.48 7.38
CA LEU A 225 -13.72 13.61 8.16
C LEU A 225 -13.05 13.19 9.47
N ALA A 226 -11.76 12.84 9.45
CA ALA A 226 -11.01 12.52 10.66
C ALA A 226 -11.04 13.69 11.67
N LYS A 227 -10.71 14.90 11.20
CA LYS A 227 -10.71 16.13 12.02
C LYS A 227 -12.11 16.44 12.54
N ARG A 228 -13.11 16.46 11.65
CA ARG A 228 -14.52 16.74 11.99
C ARG A 228 -15.04 15.78 13.04
N ASP A 229 -14.88 14.47 12.84
CA ASP A 229 -15.47 13.46 13.71
C ASP A 229 -14.74 13.40 15.06
N SER A 230 -13.43 13.64 15.08
CA SER A 230 -12.66 13.80 16.33
C SER A 230 -13.17 14.99 17.17
N GLU A 231 -13.47 16.12 16.53
CA GLU A 231 -13.94 17.34 17.21
C GLU A 231 -15.43 17.26 17.56
N TRP A 232 -16.21 16.57 16.74
CA TRP A 232 -17.64 16.38 16.97
C TRP A 232 -17.88 15.41 18.12
N ASN A 233 -17.23 14.25 18.15
CA ASN A 233 -17.46 13.26 19.21
C ASN A 233 -16.60 13.48 20.46
N GLY A 234 -15.48 14.21 20.33
CA GLY A 234 -14.50 14.45 21.40
C GLY A 234 -15.11 14.86 22.74
N PRO A 235 -15.98 15.89 22.80
CA PRO A 235 -16.50 16.39 24.08
C PRO A 235 -17.29 15.37 24.91
N ILE A 236 -17.90 14.36 24.27
CA ILE A 236 -18.60 13.28 24.99
C ILE A 236 -17.60 12.34 25.66
N PHE A 237 -16.52 11.99 24.97
CA PHE A 237 -15.47 11.14 25.52
C PHE A 237 -14.68 11.86 26.61
N GLU A 238 -14.34 13.13 26.39
CA GLU A 238 -13.62 13.99 27.33
C GLU A 238 -14.42 14.22 28.61
N TRP A 239 -15.72 14.48 28.49
CA TRP A 239 -16.60 14.55 29.65
C TRP A 239 -16.63 13.23 30.43
N LEU A 240 -16.60 12.09 29.74
CA LEU A 240 -16.45 10.76 30.36
C LEU A 240 -15.03 10.45 30.85
N GLY A 241 -14.07 11.36 30.70
CA GLY A 241 -12.69 11.19 31.21
C GLY A 241 -11.77 10.39 30.29
N LEU A 242 -12.04 10.37 28.99
CA LEU A 242 -11.16 9.81 27.95
C LEU A 242 -10.55 10.92 27.09
N THR A 243 -9.33 10.70 26.63
CA THR A 243 -8.60 11.60 25.74
C THR A 243 -8.85 11.26 24.27
N VAL A 244 -9.01 12.29 23.43
CA VAL A 244 -9.27 12.13 21.99
C VAL A 244 -8.36 13.07 21.21
N ASP A 245 -7.70 12.54 20.18
CA ASP A 245 -6.94 13.37 19.25
C ASP A 245 -7.00 12.84 17.80
N CYS A 246 -6.50 13.63 16.86
CA CYS A 246 -6.45 13.31 15.45
C CYS A 246 -5.04 13.51 14.89
N ILE A 247 -4.48 12.44 14.31
CA ILE A 247 -3.10 12.46 13.79
C ILE A 247 -2.93 13.43 12.63
N ASP A 248 -3.96 13.61 11.79
CA ASP A 248 -3.95 14.55 10.65
C ASP A 248 -3.86 16.04 11.06
N LYS A 249 -3.90 16.36 12.37
CA LYS A 249 -3.66 17.72 12.89
C LYS A 249 -2.18 18.02 13.14
N HIS A 250 -1.35 16.98 13.20
CA HIS A 250 0.03 17.07 13.65
C HIS A 250 0.97 16.66 12.54
N GLU A 251 2.05 17.43 12.38
CA GLU A 251 3.14 17.04 11.50
C GLU A 251 3.71 15.70 11.97
N PRO A 252 4.02 14.78 11.05
CA PRO A 252 4.35 13.44 11.51
C PRO A 252 5.82 13.29 11.96
N ASN A 253 6.10 12.27 12.78
CA ASN A 253 7.35 12.10 13.56
C ASN A 253 7.64 13.23 14.57
N THR A 254 6.61 13.93 15.04
CA THR A 254 6.70 14.94 16.09
C THR A 254 6.24 14.39 17.44
N HIS A 255 6.55 15.10 18.53
CA HIS A 255 6.06 14.73 19.85
C HIS A 255 4.54 14.87 19.95
N GLU A 256 3.97 15.85 19.26
CA GLU A 256 2.54 16.08 19.13
C GLU A 256 1.86 14.89 18.44
N ARG A 257 2.46 14.37 17.36
CA ARG A 257 1.98 13.15 16.69
C ARG A 257 2.00 11.94 17.63
N ARG A 258 3.08 11.76 18.41
CA ARG A 258 3.18 10.70 19.43
C ARG A 258 2.12 10.86 20.52
N ASN A 259 1.88 12.08 20.99
CA ASN A 259 0.82 12.36 21.98
C ASN A 259 -0.57 12.02 21.43
N ALA A 260 -0.83 12.26 20.13
CA ALA A 260 -2.10 11.88 19.51
C ALA A 260 -2.33 10.35 19.49
N TYR A 261 -1.26 9.56 19.31
CA TYR A 261 -1.32 8.09 19.44
C TYR A 261 -1.44 7.60 20.89
N LEU A 262 -0.95 8.38 21.86
CA LEU A 262 -1.08 8.07 23.29
C LEU A 262 -2.47 8.38 23.85
N ALA A 263 -3.29 9.17 23.15
CA ALA A 263 -4.68 9.39 23.49
C ALA A 263 -5.46 8.06 23.58
N ASP A 264 -6.53 8.02 24.36
CA ASP A 264 -7.38 6.82 24.48
C ASP A 264 -8.03 6.47 23.12
N ILE A 265 -8.41 7.49 22.35
CA ILE A 265 -9.00 7.38 21.01
C ILE A 265 -8.25 8.29 20.03
N THR A 266 -7.79 7.70 18.93
CA THR A 266 -7.03 8.37 17.88
C THR A 266 -7.77 8.30 16.55
N TYR A 267 -8.14 9.46 15.98
CA TYR A 267 -8.72 9.55 14.64
C TYR A 267 -7.62 9.76 13.60
N GLY A 268 -7.79 9.20 12.41
CA GLY A 268 -6.89 9.46 11.29
C GLY A 268 -7.35 8.89 9.96
N THR A 269 -6.57 9.14 8.91
CA THR A 269 -6.74 8.49 7.60
C THR A 269 -5.94 7.18 7.51
N ASN A 270 -6.40 6.25 6.68
CA ASN A 270 -5.70 4.98 6.39
C ASN A 270 -4.25 5.20 5.93
N ASN A 271 -4.03 6.19 5.06
CA ASN A 271 -2.72 6.56 4.55
C ASN A 271 -1.79 7.01 5.68
N GLU A 272 -2.24 7.92 6.54
CA GLU A 272 -1.42 8.43 7.64
C GLU A 272 -1.05 7.33 8.65
N PHE A 273 -1.99 6.48 9.04
CA PHE A 273 -1.72 5.32 9.91
C PHE A 273 -0.68 4.37 9.29
N GLY A 274 -0.81 4.07 7.99
CA GLY A 274 0.13 3.18 7.32
C GLY A 274 1.52 3.81 7.10
N PHE A 275 1.61 5.10 6.77
CA PHE A 275 2.89 5.79 6.62
C PHE A 275 3.61 6.03 7.95
N ASP A 276 2.90 6.28 9.04
CA ASP A 276 3.51 6.32 10.37
C ASP A 276 4.07 4.94 10.75
N TYR A 277 3.37 3.85 10.45
CA TYR A 277 3.91 2.49 10.62
C TYR A 277 5.18 2.25 9.81
N LEU A 278 5.20 2.64 8.53
CA LEU A 278 6.39 2.49 7.70
C LEU A 278 7.57 3.31 8.26
N ARG A 279 7.33 4.53 8.74
CA ARG A 279 8.38 5.40 9.31
C ARG A 279 8.88 4.93 10.65
N ASP A 280 8.01 4.45 11.53
CA ASP A 280 8.39 3.84 12.80
C ASP A 280 9.33 2.64 12.59
N ASN A 281 9.19 1.90 11.49
CA ASN A 281 10.10 0.80 11.15
C ASN A 281 11.40 1.26 10.44
N MET A 282 11.60 2.56 10.26
CA MET A 282 12.80 3.16 9.65
C MET A 282 13.59 4.03 10.63
N VAL A 283 13.08 4.29 11.82
CA VAL A 283 13.77 5.10 12.85
C VAL A 283 15.03 4.42 13.38
N HIS A 284 15.98 5.23 13.85
CA HIS A 284 17.22 4.76 14.47
C HIS A 284 17.20 4.87 16.01
N ASN A 285 16.20 5.54 16.57
CA ASN A 285 16.02 5.70 18.01
C ASN A 285 14.57 5.37 18.42
N PRO A 286 14.35 4.53 19.46
CA PRO A 286 13.02 4.27 20.01
C PRO A 286 12.17 5.51 20.28
N ASP A 287 12.77 6.62 20.70
CA ASP A 287 12.03 7.83 21.07
C ASP A 287 11.36 8.54 19.88
N GLU A 288 11.79 8.20 18.66
CA GLU A 288 11.22 8.72 17.41
C GLU A 288 9.95 7.98 16.99
N MET A 289 9.68 6.79 17.56
CA MET A 289 8.47 6.04 17.26
C MET A 289 7.22 6.79 17.75
N VAL A 290 6.22 6.91 16.88
CA VAL A 290 4.97 7.60 17.21
C VAL A 290 3.85 6.63 17.58
N GLN A 291 3.81 5.43 16.98
CA GLN A 291 2.74 4.47 17.21
C GLN A 291 3.00 3.60 18.43
N ARG A 292 1.90 3.05 18.97
CA ARG A 292 1.88 1.97 19.96
C ARG A 292 1.42 0.65 19.31
N LYS A 293 1.28 -0.40 20.12
CA LYS A 293 0.72 -1.69 19.69
C LYS A 293 -0.62 -1.50 18.96
N HIS A 294 -0.78 -2.13 17.80
CA HIS A 294 -2.01 -2.15 17.03
C HIS A 294 -3.10 -2.98 17.75
N HIS A 295 -3.93 -2.32 18.56
CA HIS A 295 -4.92 -3.00 19.39
C HIS A 295 -6.30 -3.11 18.72
N TYR A 296 -7.05 -2.00 18.62
CA TYR A 296 -8.37 -1.98 17.98
C TYR A 296 -8.44 -0.91 16.89
N ALA A 297 -8.77 -1.33 15.66
CA ALA A 297 -9.08 -0.44 14.55
C ALA A 297 -10.54 -0.55 14.17
N MET A 298 -11.17 0.61 13.97
CA MET A 298 -12.52 0.73 13.44
C MET A 298 -12.48 1.58 12.17
N VAL A 299 -12.80 0.94 11.05
CA VAL A 299 -12.73 1.56 9.72
C VAL A 299 -14.12 2.07 9.33
N ASP A 300 -14.29 3.40 9.28
CA ASP A 300 -15.47 3.99 8.65
C ASP A 300 -15.35 3.86 7.13
N GLU A 301 -16.49 3.64 6.48
CA GLU A 301 -16.57 3.39 5.04
C GLU A 301 -15.61 2.27 4.60
N VAL A 302 -15.68 1.14 5.32
CA VAL A 302 -14.78 -0.03 5.17
C VAL A 302 -14.65 -0.54 3.73
N ASP A 303 -15.71 -0.39 2.95
CA ASP A 303 -15.72 -0.81 1.55
C ASP A 303 -14.84 0.08 0.66
N SER A 304 -14.62 1.34 1.00
CA SER A 304 -13.63 2.13 0.27
C SER A 304 -12.23 1.92 0.79
N VAL A 305 -12.04 1.93 2.11
CA VAL A 305 -10.69 1.81 2.68
C VAL A 305 -10.08 0.42 2.43
N LEU A 306 -10.85 -0.65 2.65
CA LEU A 306 -10.33 -2.03 2.58
C LEU A 306 -10.48 -2.70 1.20
N ILE A 307 -11.21 -2.08 0.26
CA ILE A 307 -11.42 -2.62 -1.09
C ILE A 307 -10.95 -1.63 -2.16
N ASP A 308 -11.45 -0.38 -2.14
CA ASP A 308 -11.10 0.62 -3.16
C ASP A 308 -9.64 1.08 -3.04
N ASP A 309 -9.24 1.59 -1.87
CA ASP A 309 -7.89 2.13 -1.62
C ASP A 309 -6.84 1.02 -1.51
N ALA A 310 -7.29 -0.19 -1.17
CA ALA A 310 -6.45 -1.38 -1.06
C ALA A 310 -5.88 -1.87 -2.41
N ARG A 311 -6.13 -1.14 -3.50
CA ARG A 311 -5.56 -1.38 -4.84
C ARG A 311 -4.10 -0.95 -4.96
N THR A 312 -3.65 0.01 -4.17
CA THR A 312 -2.29 0.55 -4.23
C THR A 312 -1.56 0.36 -2.90
N PRO A 313 -0.32 -0.17 -2.89
CA PRO A 313 0.48 -0.21 -1.69
C PRO A 313 0.94 1.19 -1.28
N LEU A 314 1.19 1.36 0.02
CA LEU A 314 1.85 2.53 0.57
C LEU A 314 3.35 2.37 0.39
N ILE A 315 4.02 3.37 -0.18
CA ILE A 315 5.44 3.30 -0.54
C ILE A 315 6.17 4.55 -0.03
N ILE A 316 7.29 4.34 0.66
CA ILE A 316 8.28 5.37 0.97
C ILE A 316 9.49 5.13 0.08
N SER A 317 9.87 6.15 -0.69
CA SER A 317 11.04 6.10 -1.58
C SER A 317 12.05 7.18 -1.21
N GLY A 318 13.33 6.90 -1.41
CA GLY A 318 14.43 7.84 -1.18
C GLY A 318 15.45 7.82 -2.32
N PRO A 319 16.31 8.85 -2.43
CA PRO A 319 17.35 8.90 -3.46
C PRO A 319 18.38 7.78 -3.28
N VAL A 320 18.85 7.19 -4.38
CA VAL A 320 19.93 6.20 -4.37
C VAL A 320 21.25 6.89 -3.99
N GLY A 321 21.97 6.37 -3.00
CA GLY A 321 23.18 7.00 -2.43
C GLY A 321 24.42 7.08 -3.35
N LYS A 322 24.33 6.66 -4.62
CA LYS A 322 25.41 6.74 -5.60
C LYS A 322 25.01 7.66 -6.75
N ASP A 323 25.41 8.93 -6.66
CA ASP A 323 25.21 9.98 -7.68
C ASP A 323 26.03 9.79 -8.98
N THR A 324 26.75 8.67 -9.14
CA THR A 324 27.65 8.43 -10.30
C THR A 324 26.94 8.26 -11.64
N SER A 325 25.62 8.01 -11.68
CA SER A 325 24.86 7.80 -12.91
C SER A 325 24.47 9.10 -13.63
N THR A 326 24.30 10.21 -12.90
CA THR A 326 23.87 11.49 -13.47
C THR A 326 24.90 12.07 -14.44
N GLU A 327 26.19 11.95 -14.12
CA GLU A 327 27.27 12.40 -15.01
C GLU A 327 27.32 11.59 -16.32
N GLN A 328 26.96 10.31 -16.28
CA GLN A 328 26.99 9.44 -17.47
C GLN A 328 25.99 9.89 -18.53
N PHE A 329 24.79 10.34 -18.13
CA PHE A 329 23.78 10.85 -19.07
C PHE A 329 24.30 12.04 -19.87
N PHE A 330 24.99 12.99 -19.22
CA PHE A 330 25.58 14.15 -19.89
C PHE A 330 26.74 13.76 -20.83
N GLN A 331 27.55 12.77 -20.46
CA GLN A 331 28.67 12.30 -21.28
C GLN A 331 28.22 11.53 -22.53
N LEU A 332 27.14 10.74 -22.41
CA LEU A 332 26.64 9.88 -23.49
C LEU A 332 25.66 10.60 -24.42
N LYS A 333 24.93 11.61 -23.93
CA LYS A 333 23.94 12.38 -24.72
C LYS A 333 24.45 12.80 -26.10
N PRO A 334 25.63 13.44 -26.27
CA PRO A 334 26.09 13.88 -27.60
C PRO A 334 26.38 12.71 -28.56
N ARG A 335 26.75 11.54 -28.03
CA ARG A 335 27.00 10.34 -28.85
C ARG A 335 25.68 9.79 -29.41
N ILE A 336 24.66 9.69 -28.56
CA ILE A 336 23.33 9.20 -28.92
C ILE A 336 22.61 10.19 -29.86
N GLU A 337 22.72 11.49 -29.61
CA GLU A 337 22.15 12.51 -30.50
C GLU A 337 22.71 12.41 -31.93
N LYS A 338 24.04 12.26 -32.06
CA LYS A 338 24.70 12.02 -33.35
C LYS A 338 24.24 10.72 -34.01
N LEU A 339 24.12 9.64 -33.24
CA LEU A 339 23.63 8.34 -33.72
C LEU A 339 22.22 8.46 -34.33
N VAL A 340 21.30 9.12 -33.61
CA VAL A 340 19.93 9.36 -34.07
C VAL A 340 19.88 10.26 -35.30
N GLU A 341 20.73 11.28 -35.39
CA GLU A 341 20.83 12.15 -36.57
C GLU A 341 21.26 11.37 -37.83
N VAL A 342 22.27 10.51 -37.70
CA VAL A 342 22.75 9.67 -38.80
C VAL A 342 21.71 8.64 -39.22
N GLN A 343 21.00 8.02 -38.26
CA GLN A 343 19.88 7.12 -38.54
C GLN A 343 18.74 7.85 -39.28
N LYS A 344 18.38 9.08 -38.87
CA LYS A 344 17.38 9.91 -39.56
C LYS A 344 17.77 10.14 -41.03
N LYS A 345 19.05 10.39 -41.30
CA LYS A 345 19.55 10.54 -42.69
C LYS A 345 19.43 9.23 -43.47
N ALA A 346 19.83 8.10 -42.90
CA ALA A 346 19.76 6.78 -43.55
C ALA A 346 18.30 6.37 -43.86
N THR A 347 17.41 6.48 -42.88
CA THR A 347 15.98 6.14 -43.03
C THR A 347 15.27 7.02 -44.07
N ASN A 348 15.59 8.32 -44.13
CA ASN A 348 15.08 9.20 -45.19
C ASN A 348 15.60 8.80 -46.57
N GLN A 349 16.86 8.35 -46.70
CA GLN A 349 17.39 7.83 -47.96
C GLN A 349 16.66 6.55 -48.39
N PHE A 350 16.43 5.61 -47.48
CA PHE A 350 15.66 4.40 -47.78
C PHE A 350 14.21 4.71 -48.17
N LEU A 351 13.59 5.71 -47.54
CA LEU A 351 12.25 6.16 -47.92
C LEU A 351 12.22 6.75 -49.34
N LEU A 352 13.23 7.55 -49.71
CA LEU A 352 13.35 8.09 -51.08
C LEU A 352 13.61 6.98 -52.10
N GLU A 353 14.45 6.01 -51.75
CA GLU A 353 14.73 4.84 -52.58
C GLU A 353 13.48 3.99 -52.81
N ALA A 354 12.70 3.74 -51.76
CA ALA A 354 11.42 3.03 -51.85
C ALA A 354 10.43 3.75 -52.77
N LYS A 355 10.29 5.08 -52.61
CA LYS A 355 9.44 5.91 -53.49
C LYS A 355 9.87 5.82 -54.95
N ARG A 356 11.18 5.89 -55.23
CA ARG A 356 11.72 5.76 -56.58
C ARG A 356 11.44 4.38 -57.17
N LYS A 357 11.79 3.30 -56.46
CA LYS A 357 11.59 1.92 -56.92
C LYS A 357 10.11 1.60 -57.16
N PHE A 358 9.21 2.10 -56.31
CA PHE A 358 7.78 1.93 -56.50
C PHE A 358 7.24 2.71 -57.71
N ALA A 359 7.78 3.90 -57.99
CA ALA A 359 7.47 4.64 -59.21
C ALA A 359 7.97 3.93 -60.48
N GLU A 360 9.06 3.17 -60.38
CA GLU A 360 9.62 2.31 -61.43
C GLU A 360 8.90 0.95 -61.57
N GLY A 361 7.87 0.69 -60.74
CA GLY A 361 7.10 -0.55 -60.76
C GLY A 361 7.72 -1.74 -60.03
N ASN A 362 8.82 -1.53 -59.29
CA ASN A 362 9.51 -2.56 -58.52
C ASN A 362 9.06 -2.52 -57.05
N ASP A 363 8.08 -3.37 -56.70
CA ASP A 363 7.57 -3.55 -55.34
C ASP A 363 8.01 -4.87 -54.68
N ASP A 364 9.10 -5.46 -55.16
CA ASP A 364 9.64 -6.72 -54.65
C ASP A 364 9.96 -6.60 -53.13
N PRO A 365 9.45 -7.52 -52.28
CA PRO A 365 9.76 -7.61 -50.85
C PRO A 365 11.26 -7.54 -50.52
N LYS A 366 12.14 -8.01 -51.41
CA LYS A 366 13.60 -8.08 -51.22
C LYS A 366 14.34 -6.83 -51.69
N ASP A 367 13.67 -5.91 -52.38
CA ASP A 367 14.31 -4.73 -52.98
C ASP A 367 13.55 -3.42 -52.67
N GLY A 368 12.54 -3.05 -53.46
CA GLY A 368 11.72 -1.86 -53.20
C GLY A 368 10.97 -1.95 -51.87
N GLY A 369 10.46 -3.14 -51.54
CA GLY A 369 9.84 -3.45 -50.24
C GLY A 369 10.85 -3.45 -49.09
N LEU A 370 12.09 -3.91 -49.31
CA LEU A 370 13.15 -3.87 -48.30
C LEU A 370 13.55 -2.43 -47.93
N ALA A 371 13.65 -1.53 -48.90
CA ALA A 371 13.94 -0.12 -48.64
C ALA A 371 12.82 0.53 -47.79
N LEU A 372 11.56 0.22 -48.08
CA LEU A 372 10.43 0.67 -47.26
C LEU A 372 10.46 0.06 -45.85
N PHE A 373 10.78 -1.23 -45.75
CA PHE A 373 10.88 -1.93 -44.48
C PHE A 373 12.02 -1.38 -43.60
N ARG A 374 13.19 -1.06 -44.17
CA ARG A 374 14.31 -0.42 -43.46
C ARG A 374 13.95 0.97 -42.95
N ALA A 375 13.23 1.77 -43.76
CA ALA A 375 12.76 3.08 -43.32
C ALA A 375 11.80 2.95 -42.12
N HIS A 376 10.90 1.96 -42.15
CA HIS A 376 9.95 1.69 -41.08
C HIS A 376 10.59 1.12 -39.82
N ARG A 377 11.44 0.10 -39.95
CA ARG A 377 12.14 -0.54 -38.84
C ARG A 377 13.18 0.36 -38.16
N GLY A 378 13.75 1.32 -38.91
CA GLY A 378 14.70 2.28 -38.38
C GLY A 378 14.04 3.41 -37.58
N LEU A 379 12.97 4.04 -38.11
CA LEU A 379 12.24 5.14 -37.46
C LEU A 379 10.75 5.11 -37.89
N PRO A 380 9.89 4.30 -37.25
CA PRO A 380 8.51 4.09 -37.67
C PRO A 380 7.65 5.34 -37.47
N LYS A 381 7.93 6.14 -36.43
CA LYS A 381 7.23 7.39 -36.10
C LYS A 381 7.59 8.59 -37.01
N ASN A 382 8.45 8.42 -38.01
CA ASN A 382 8.83 9.52 -38.91
C ASN A 382 7.61 10.02 -39.73
N THR A 383 7.27 11.31 -39.60
CA THR A 383 6.10 11.92 -40.24
C THR A 383 6.07 11.75 -41.77
N ALA A 384 7.23 11.77 -42.44
CA ALA A 384 7.31 11.58 -43.89
C ALA A 384 7.01 10.14 -44.31
N LEU A 385 7.40 9.17 -43.49
CA LEU A 385 7.07 7.77 -43.66
C LEU A 385 5.58 7.51 -43.39
N ILE A 386 5.02 8.02 -42.28
CA ILE A 386 3.61 7.87 -41.93
C ILE A 386 2.69 8.39 -43.05
N LYS A 387 3.03 9.56 -43.62
CA LYS A 387 2.32 10.11 -44.78
C LYS A 387 2.36 9.18 -45.98
N PHE A 388 3.52 8.58 -46.27
CA PHE A 388 3.67 7.63 -47.38
C PHE A 388 2.93 6.31 -47.13
N LEU A 389 2.94 5.79 -45.90
CA LEU A 389 2.21 4.57 -45.52
C LEU A 389 0.68 4.74 -45.58
N SER A 390 0.20 5.99 -45.49
CA SER A 390 -1.21 6.35 -45.60
C SER A 390 -1.70 6.40 -47.06
N GLU A 391 -0.81 6.34 -48.05
CA GLU A 391 -1.17 6.25 -49.46
C GLU A 391 -1.76 4.86 -49.80
N PRO A 392 -2.76 4.77 -50.71
CA PRO A 392 -3.41 3.51 -51.05
C PRO A 392 -2.42 2.42 -51.50
N GLY A 393 -2.46 1.27 -50.85
CA GLY A 393 -1.67 0.08 -51.23
C GLY A 393 -0.23 0.04 -50.71
N ILE A 394 0.32 1.13 -50.16
CA ILE A 394 1.70 1.15 -49.64
C ILE A 394 1.85 0.31 -48.38
N ARG A 395 0.87 0.36 -47.47
CA ARG A 395 0.88 -0.46 -46.23
C ARG A 395 0.87 -1.96 -46.51
N VAL A 396 0.19 -2.39 -47.58
CA VAL A 396 0.17 -3.79 -48.03
C VAL A 396 1.55 -4.22 -48.54
N LYS A 397 2.27 -3.34 -49.23
CA LYS A 397 3.64 -3.59 -49.71
C LYS A 397 4.63 -3.72 -48.56
N LEU A 398 4.53 -2.84 -47.54
CA LEU A 398 5.30 -2.96 -46.30
C LEU A 398 5.04 -4.31 -45.61
N GLN A 399 3.77 -4.70 -45.45
CA GLN A 399 3.40 -5.96 -44.80
C GLN A 399 3.95 -7.19 -45.54
N LYS A 400 4.00 -7.16 -46.88
CA LYS A 400 4.62 -8.23 -47.68
C LYS A 400 6.13 -8.32 -47.45
N ALA A 401 6.81 -7.18 -47.34
CA ALA A 401 8.24 -7.14 -47.01
C ALA A 401 8.50 -7.64 -45.58
N GLU A 402 7.75 -7.13 -44.60
CA GLU A 402 7.84 -7.56 -43.20
C GLU A 402 7.63 -9.08 -43.06
N ASN A 403 6.57 -9.64 -43.67
CA ASN A 403 6.29 -11.07 -43.63
C ASN A 403 7.42 -11.92 -44.23
N TYR A 404 8.14 -11.41 -45.24
CA TYR A 404 9.28 -12.12 -45.82
C TYR A 404 10.46 -12.19 -44.85
N TYR A 405 10.77 -11.10 -44.15
CA TYR A 405 11.90 -11.05 -43.21
C TYR A 405 11.59 -11.71 -41.85
N LEU A 406 10.31 -11.75 -41.45
CA LEU A 406 9.84 -12.49 -40.27
C LEU A 406 9.65 -14.00 -40.50
N ALA A 407 9.66 -14.47 -41.75
CA ALA A 407 9.55 -15.88 -42.07
C ALA A 407 10.75 -16.70 -41.54
N ASP A 408 10.60 -18.02 -41.44
CA ASP A 408 11.66 -18.97 -41.08
C ASP A 408 12.47 -18.56 -39.84
N GLN A 409 11.78 -18.20 -38.75
CA GLN A 409 12.39 -17.74 -37.48
C GLN A 409 13.37 -16.58 -37.69
N GLN A 410 13.00 -15.57 -38.49
CA GLN A 410 13.78 -14.34 -38.65
C GLN A 410 15.16 -14.54 -39.29
N ARG A 411 15.41 -15.66 -39.99
CA ARG A 411 16.73 -15.97 -40.59
C ARG A 411 17.28 -14.88 -41.50
N GLU A 412 16.41 -14.14 -42.18
CA GLU A 412 16.78 -13.09 -43.13
C GLU A 412 16.83 -11.68 -42.50
N MET A 413 16.40 -11.51 -41.24
CA MET A 413 16.40 -10.23 -40.52
C MET A 413 17.76 -9.53 -40.47
N PRO A 414 18.91 -10.22 -40.29
CA PRO A 414 20.22 -9.55 -40.29
C PRO A 414 20.48 -8.77 -41.58
N LYS A 415 19.91 -9.16 -42.72
CA LYS A 415 20.05 -8.44 -43.99
C LYS A 415 19.26 -7.13 -44.00
N ALA A 416 18.11 -7.09 -43.33
CA ALA A 416 17.34 -5.86 -43.19
C ALA A 416 18.09 -4.88 -42.27
N ASP A 417 18.64 -5.37 -41.16
CA ASP A 417 19.26 -4.57 -40.10
C ASP A 417 20.70 -4.12 -40.40
N ALA A 418 21.41 -4.82 -41.30
CA ALA A 418 22.82 -4.54 -41.64
C ALA A 418 23.11 -3.10 -42.11
N GLU A 419 22.11 -2.37 -42.61
CA GLU A 419 22.27 -0.98 -43.08
C GLU A 419 21.74 0.07 -42.09
N LEU A 420 21.18 -0.37 -40.97
CA LEU A 420 20.71 0.50 -39.90
C LEU A 420 21.80 0.63 -38.82
N PHE A 421 21.81 1.73 -38.09
CA PHE A 421 22.68 1.96 -36.92
C PHE A 421 22.02 1.49 -35.62
N PHE A 422 20.69 1.48 -35.60
CA PHE A 422 19.86 0.81 -34.59
C PHE A 422 18.52 0.46 -35.23
N TYR A 423 17.76 -0.45 -34.62
CA TYR A 423 16.39 -0.75 -35.03
C TYR A 423 15.43 -0.68 -33.86
N ILE A 424 14.15 -0.43 -34.18
CA ILE A 424 13.06 -0.35 -33.22
C ILE A 424 12.15 -1.56 -33.42
N ASP A 425 11.89 -2.28 -32.34
CA ASP A 425 10.85 -3.30 -32.30
C ASP A 425 9.61 -2.74 -31.59
N GLU A 426 8.63 -2.29 -32.38
CA GLU A 426 7.39 -1.70 -31.86
C GLU A 426 6.55 -2.72 -31.06
N LYS A 427 6.71 -4.04 -31.30
CA LYS A 427 5.96 -5.06 -30.56
C LYS A 427 6.48 -5.22 -29.14
N ASN A 428 7.80 -5.16 -28.99
CA ASN A 428 8.47 -5.29 -27.70
C ASN A 428 8.83 -3.93 -27.06
N ASN A 429 8.51 -2.83 -27.74
CA ASN A 429 8.81 -1.46 -27.31
C ASN A 429 10.31 -1.27 -26.93
N SER A 430 11.19 -1.89 -27.72
CA SER A 430 12.63 -1.95 -27.49
C SER A 430 13.42 -1.32 -28.64
N VAL A 431 14.63 -0.86 -28.33
CA VAL A 431 15.56 -0.29 -29.30
C VAL A 431 16.91 -0.95 -29.15
N GLU A 432 17.43 -1.52 -30.24
CA GLU A 432 18.68 -2.28 -30.23
C GLU A 432 19.72 -1.65 -31.15
N LEU A 433 20.96 -1.57 -30.66
CA LEU A 433 22.12 -1.07 -31.41
C LEU A 433 22.64 -2.15 -32.37
N THR A 434 22.98 -1.75 -33.60
CA THR A 434 23.70 -2.62 -34.53
C THR A 434 25.20 -2.42 -34.41
N ASP A 435 26.01 -3.31 -34.99
CA ASP A 435 27.47 -3.16 -35.05
C ASP A 435 27.90 -1.82 -35.68
N LYS A 436 27.18 -1.35 -36.71
CA LYS A 436 27.41 -0.03 -37.33
C LYS A 436 27.12 1.11 -36.34
N GLY A 437 26.09 0.96 -35.51
CA GLY A 437 25.78 1.90 -34.44
C GLY A 437 26.88 1.97 -33.39
N ILE A 438 27.33 0.81 -32.89
CA ILE A 438 28.39 0.67 -31.89
C ILE A 438 29.69 1.31 -32.39
N GLN A 439 30.07 1.04 -33.64
CA GLN A 439 31.27 1.63 -34.25
C GLN A 439 31.17 3.15 -34.39
N LEU A 440 29.98 3.70 -34.67
CA LEU A 440 29.78 5.14 -34.83
C LEU A 440 29.91 5.92 -33.49
N ILE A 441 29.43 5.32 -32.39
CA ILE A 441 29.43 5.94 -31.06
C ILE A 441 30.73 5.69 -30.27
N THR A 442 31.59 4.78 -30.74
CA THR A 442 32.93 4.51 -30.20
C THR A 442 33.93 5.45 -30.88
N LYS A 443 34.66 6.28 -30.13
CA LYS A 443 35.59 7.26 -30.74
C LYS A 443 36.88 6.59 -31.22
N THR A 444 37.55 7.22 -32.18
CA THR A 444 38.89 6.80 -32.63
C THR A 444 39.89 6.94 -31.48
N GLY A 445 40.48 5.81 -31.05
CA GLY A 445 41.39 5.73 -29.91
C GLY A 445 40.76 5.24 -28.59
N GLU A 446 39.45 4.97 -28.57
CA GLU A 446 38.76 4.27 -27.46
C GLU A 446 38.80 2.74 -27.67
N ASP A 447 38.59 1.99 -26.58
CA ASP A 447 38.47 0.53 -26.61
C ASP A 447 37.36 0.09 -27.59
N PRO A 448 37.64 -0.79 -28.58
CA PRO A 448 36.61 -1.36 -29.45
C PRO A 448 35.47 -2.05 -28.68
N ASN A 449 35.74 -2.54 -27.46
CA ASN A 449 34.77 -3.18 -26.57
C ASN A 449 34.08 -2.21 -25.60
N PHE A 450 34.16 -0.90 -25.85
CA PHE A 450 33.59 0.10 -24.93
C PHE A 450 32.07 -0.02 -24.74
N PHE A 451 31.31 -0.49 -25.74
CA PHE A 451 29.87 -0.79 -25.59
C PHE A 451 29.57 -2.29 -25.72
N ILE A 452 30.57 -3.16 -25.57
CA ILE A 452 30.42 -4.61 -25.66
C ILE A 452 30.69 -5.21 -24.29
N LEU A 453 29.73 -5.99 -23.77
CA LEU A 453 29.90 -6.76 -22.55
C LEU A 453 30.69 -8.04 -22.85
N PRO A 454 31.87 -8.26 -22.24
CA PRO A 454 32.56 -9.54 -22.32
C PRO A 454 31.81 -10.61 -21.51
N ASP A 455 31.97 -11.88 -21.88
CA ASP A 455 31.43 -12.99 -21.07
C ASP A 455 32.23 -13.12 -19.77
N ILE A 456 31.62 -12.64 -18.69
CA ILE A 456 32.24 -12.63 -17.36
C ILE A 456 32.60 -14.04 -16.89
N SER A 457 31.86 -15.07 -17.30
CA SER A 457 32.09 -16.46 -16.88
C SER A 457 33.38 -16.99 -17.48
N VAL A 458 33.64 -16.67 -18.75
CA VAL A 458 34.86 -17.05 -19.46
C VAL A 458 36.06 -16.31 -18.87
N SER A 459 35.95 -15.00 -18.66
CA SER A 459 37.04 -14.19 -18.10
C SER A 459 37.35 -14.53 -16.63
N LEU A 460 36.33 -14.82 -15.81
CA LEU A 460 36.53 -15.28 -14.43
C LEU A 460 37.18 -16.67 -14.40
N ALA A 461 36.80 -17.58 -15.31
CA ALA A 461 37.41 -18.89 -15.43
C ALA A 461 38.87 -18.81 -15.89
N GLU A 462 39.21 -17.86 -16.78
CA GLU A 462 40.60 -17.61 -17.20
C GLU A 462 41.47 -17.10 -16.03
N ILE A 463 40.96 -16.20 -15.20
CA ILE A 463 41.65 -15.71 -13.99
C ILE A 463 41.82 -16.85 -12.97
N GLU A 464 40.78 -17.68 -12.81
CA GLU A 464 40.81 -18.80 -11.86
C GLU A 464 41.82 -19.87 -12.26
N ASN A 465 41.87 -20.21 -13.54
CA ASN A 465 42.75 -21.25 -14.09
C ASN A 465 44.21 -20.78 -14.30
N ASN A 466 44.52 -19.50 -14.09
CA ASN A 466 45.87 -18.99 -14.23
C ASN A 466 46.74 -19.41 -13.02
N THR A 467 47.67 -20.33 -13.24
CA THR A 467 48.57 -20.87 -12.20
C THR A 467 49.74 -19.95 -11.83
N ALA A 468 49.92 -18.84 -12.56
CA ALA A 468 50.99 -17.88 -12.30
C ALA A 468 50.61 -16.76 -11.31
N LEU A 469 49.35 -16.67 -10.90
CA LEU A 469 48.83 -15.65 -9.98
C LEU A 469 48.65 -16.22 -8.57
N SER A 470 49.02 -15.46 -7.54
CA SER A 470 48.69 -15.78 -6.15
C SER A 470 47.19 -15.64 -5.88
N THR A 471 46.70 -16.27 -4.81
CA THR A 471 45.26 -16.21 -4.43
C THR A 471 44.76 -14.79 -4.20
N GLU A 472 45.60 -13.93 -3.62
CA GLU A 472 45.27 -12.52 -3.35
C GLU A 472 45.24 -11.69 -4.65
N GLU A 473 46.16 -11.94 -5.59
CA GLU A 473 46.15 -11.31 -6.92
C GLU A 473 44.96 -11.77 -7.77
N LYS A 474 44.57 -13.05 -7.69
CA LYS A 474 43.36 -13.57 -8.35
C LYS A 474 42.11 -12.87 -7.84
N LEU A 475 41.99 -12.73 -6.52
CA LEU A 475 40.83 -12.09 -5.89
C LEU A 475 40.74 -10.61 -6.29
N SER A 476 41.86 -9.88 -6.24
CA SER A 476 41.93 -8.49 -6.71
C SER A 476 41.60 -8.35 -8.21
N GLN A 477 42.10 -9.24 -9.06
CA GLN A 477 41.76 -9.22 -10.50
C GLN A 477 40.29 -9.55 -10.77
N LYS A 478 39.71 -10.49 -10.01
CA LYS A 478 38.27 -10.80 -10.07
C LYS A 478 37.43 -9.60 -9.64
N GLU A 479 37.77 -8.96 -8.53
CA GLU A 479 37.08 -7.74 -8.07
C GLU A 479 37.18 -6.61 -9.09
N ASN A 480 38.37 -6.38 -9.66
CA ASN A 480 38.57 -5.37 -10.70
C ASN A 480 37.74 -5.69 -11.96
N LEU A 481 37.71 -6.96 -12.39
CA LEU A 481 36.90 -7.40 -13.53
C LEU A 481 35.40 -7.21 -13.28
N ILE A 482 34.91 -7.56 -12.09
CA ILE A 482 33.51 -7.39 -11.69
C ILE A 482 33.13 -5.90 -11.63
N ASN A 483 34.01 -5.07 -11.07
CA ASN A 483 33.82 -3.62 -11.03
C ASN A 483 33.79 -3.02 -12.46
N GLU A 484 34.73 -3.41 -13.32
CA GLU A 484 34.76 -2.95 -14.71
C GLU A 484 33.53 -3.41 -15.49
N TYR A 485 33.08 -4.65 -15.26
CA TYR A 485 31.86 -5.20 -15.84
C TYR A 485 30.62 -4.41 -15.40
N SER A 486 30.48 -4.14 -14.10
CA SER A 486 29.38 -3.35 -13.55
C SER A 486 29.34 -1.94 -14.14
N VAL A 487 30.48 -1.25 -14.22
CA VAL A 487 30.57 0.08 -14.84
C VAL A 487 30.23 0.04 -16.33
N LYS A 488 30.66 -1.00 -17.06
CA LYS A 488 30.32 -1.20 -18.49
C LYS A 488 28.83 -1.48 -18.69
N ALA A 489 28.23 -2.32 -17.84
CA ALA A 489 26.81 -2.64 -17.86
C ALA A 489 25.94 -1.39 -17.62
N ASP A 490 26.25 -0.61 -16.57
CA ASP A 490 25.55 0.64 -16.25
C ASP A 490 25.63 1.65 -17.40
N ARG A 491 26.79 1.74 -18.07
CA ARG A 491 26.98 2.62 -19.23
C ARG A 491 26.13 2.19 -20.43
N ILE A 492 26.09 0.90 -20.73
CA ILE A 492 25.27 0.35 -21.83
C ILE A 492 23.79 0.58 -21.54
N HIS A 493 23.37 0.34 -20.31
CA HIS A 493 22.01 0.63 -19.85
C HIS A 493 21.64 2.10 -20.05
N THR A 494 22.49 3.01 -19.59
CA THR A 494 22.31 4.46 -19.76
C THR A 494 22.22 4.85 -21.24
N ALA A 495 23.05 4.26 -22.11
CA ALA A 495 23.00 4.49 -23.55
C ALA A 495 21.70 3.99 -24.19
N GLN A 496 21.20 2.82 -23.76
CA GLN A 496 19.92 2.26 -24.22
C GLN A 496 18.74 3.12 -23.79
N GLN A 497 18.70 3.58 -22.52
CA GLN A 497 17.63 4.45 -22.03
C GLN A 497 17.62 5.80 -22.75
N LEU A 498 18.79 6.40 -23.00
CA LEU A 498 18.90 7.59 -23.85
C LEU A 498 18.35 7.32 -25.25
N LEU A 499 18.78 6.24 -25.89
CA LEU A 499 18.33 5.90 -27.24
C LEU A 499 16.80 5.72 -27.28
N LYS A 500 16.22 5.05 -26.28
CA LYS A 500 14.77 4.89 -26.10
C LYS A 500 14.07 6.25 -25.96
N ALA A 501 14.59 7.14 -25.10
CA ALA A 501 14.06 8.48 -24.91
C ALA A 501 14.08 9.32 -26.21
N TYR A 502 15.10 9.21 -27.05
CA TYR A 502 15.19 9.94 -28.32
C TYR A 502 14.28 9.40 -29.43
N THR A 503 13.90 8.12 -29.38
CA THR A 503 13.25 7.42 -30.50
C THR A 503 11.79 7.07 -30.26
N LEU A 504 11.41 6.76 -29.01
CA LEU A 504 10.05 6.31 -28.67
C LEU A 504 9.21 7.39 -27.99
N PHE A 505 9.84 8.36 -27.33
CA PHE A 505 9.15 9.39 -26.52
C PHE A 505 9.28 10.78 -27.16
N GLU A 506 8.16 11.37 -27.54
CA GLU A 506 8.06 12.68 -28.14
C GLU A 506 7.49 13.71 -27.15
N LYS A 507 8.02 14.92 -27.23
CA LYS A 507 7.53 16.05 -26.43
C LYS A 507 6.15 16.45 -26.94
N ASP A 508 5.28 16.82 -26.01
CA ASP A 508 3.87 17.19 -26.20
C ASP A 508 2.96 16.03 -26.63
N VAL A 509 3.46 14.78 -26.60
CA VAL A 509 2.68 13.56 -26.84
C VAL A 509 2.73 12.66 -25.62
N GLU A 510 3.88 12.06 -25.31
CA GLU A 510 4.04 11.20 -24.13
C GLU A 510 4.43 11.98 -22.86
N TYR A 511 5.01 13.18 -23.01
CA TYR A 511 5.36 14.05 -21.88
C TYR A 511 5.41 15.52 -22.29
N VAL A 512 5.34 16.43 -21.32
CA VAL A 512 5.54 17.88 -21.46
C VAL A 512 6.64 18.37 -20.51
N VAL A 513 7.20 19.54 -20.80
CA VAL A 513 8.19 20.19 -19.92
C VAL A 513 7.57 21.47 -19.34
N ILE A 514 7.35 21.50 -18.04
CA ILE A 514 6.74 22.62 -17.30
C ILE A 514 7.62 22.91 -16.08
N GLU A 515 7.91 24.19 -15.81
CA GLU A 515 8.72 24.61 -14.66
C GLU A 515 10.09 23.91 -14.56
N GLU A 516 10.75 23.70 -15.70
CA GLU A 516 12.01 22.93 -15.78
C GLU A 516 11.88 21.52 -15.18
N GLN A 517 10.73 20.86 -15.38
CA GLN A 517 10.49 19.46 -15.01
C GLN A 517 9.76 18.72 -16.13
N VAL A 518 10.10 17.44 -16.31
CA VAL A 518 9.38 16.54 -17.22
C VAL A 518 8.12 16.04 -16.51
N LYS A 519 6.96 16.22 -17.15
CA LYS A 519 5.67 15.70 -16.66
C LYS A 519 5.08 14.75 -17.69
N ILE A 520 4.65 13.58 -17.26
CA ILE A 520 4.08 12.56 -18.16
C ILE A 520 2.69 13.01 -18.61
N VAL A 521 2.36 12.78 -19.88
CA VAL A 521 1.02 12.98 -20.42
C VAL A 521 0.37 11.62 -20.61
N ASP A 522 -0.84 11.47 -20.10
CA ASP A 522 -1.66 10.29 -20.35
C ASP A 522 -2.05 10.25 -21.83
N GLU A 523 -1.71 9.16 -22.53
CA GLU A 523 -1.89 9.01 -23.98
C GLU A 523 -3.37 9.00 -24.41
N GLN A 524 -4.27 8.55 -23.52
CA GLN A 524 -5.70 8.41 -23.82
C GLN A 524 -6.47 9.70 -23.55
N THR A 525 -6.10 10.43 -22.51
CA THR A 525 -6.84 11.60 -21.99
C THR A 525 -6.15 12.93 -22.26
N GLY A 526 -4.85 12.92 -22.59
CA GLY A 526 -4.03 14.12 -22.74
C GLY A 526 -3.81 14.89 -21.43
N ARG A 527 -4.14 14.30 -20.27
CA ARG A 527 -3.96 14.91 -18.95
C ARG A 527 -2.50 14.83 -18.51
N ILE A 528 -2.06 15.85 -17.80
CA ILE A 528 -0.73 15.88 -17.17
C ILE A 528 -0.81 15.05 -15.87
N MET A 529 0.03 14.03 -15.78
CA MET A 529 0.15 13.15 -14.62
C MET A 529 1.22 13.71 -13.68
N GLU A 530 0.79 14.48 -12.67
CA GLU A 530 1.70 14.95 -11.63
C GLU A 530 2.19 13.78 -10.74
N GLY A 531 3.42 13.89 -10.22
CA GLY A 531 4.05 12.88 -9.35
C GLY A 531 4.63 11.65 -10.08
N ARG A 532 4.10 11.28 -11.26
CA ARG A 532 4.55 10.08 -12.00
C ARG A 532 5.90 10.26 -12.72
N ARG A 533 6.71 9.20 -12.70
CA ARG A 533 7.98 9.08 -13.43
C ARG A 533 8.06 7.78 -14.22
N TYR A 534 8.89 7.77 -15.26
CA TYR A 534 9.24 6.54 -15.97
C TYR A 534 10.32 5.77 -15.21
N SER A 535 10.13 4.47 -15.06
CA SER A 535 11.06 3.60 -14.32
C SER A 535 12.38 3.36 -15.07
N ASP A 536 13.32 2.69 -14.40
CA ASP A 536 14.52 2.12 -15.02
C ASP A 536 15.47 3.13 -15.70
N GLY A 537 15.58 4.35 -15.16
CA GLY A 537 16.46 5.38 -15.71
C GLY A 537 15.90 6.12 -16.94
N LEU A 538 14.71 5.74 -17.43
CA LEU A 538 14.10 6.35 -18.60
C LEU A 538 13.65 7.79 -18.36
N HIS A 539 13.15 8.11 -17.16
CA HIS A 539 12.75 9.49 -16.84
C HIS A 539 13.96 10.41 -16.83
N GLN A 540 15.05 9.96 -16.22
CA GLN A 540 16.35 10.63 -16.22
C GLN A 540 16.89 10.80 -17.64
N ALA A 541 16.70 9.80 -18.51
CA ALA A 541 17.07 9.90 -19.91
C ALA A 541 16.28 10.98 -20.66
N ILE A 542 14.98 11.15 -20.37
CA ILE A 542 14.13 12.20 -20.95
C ILE A 542 14.49 13.58 -20.38
N GLU A 543 14.73 13.69 -19.08
CA GLU A 543 15.27 14.91 -18.45
C GLU A 543 16.60 15.32 -19.09
N ALA A 544 17.51 14.36 -19.27
CA ALA A 544 18.78 14.57 -19.94
C ALA A 544 18.59 14.99 -21.41
N LYS A 545 17.70 14.34 -22.16
CA LYS A 545 17.34 14.68 -23.55
C LYS A 545 16.90 16.14 -23.65
N GLU A 546 15.97 16.56 -22.80
CA GLU A 546 15.42 17.92 -22.79
C GLU A 546 16.33 18.95 -22.12
N SER A 547 17.50 18.54 -21.62
CA SER A 547 18.48 19.39 -20.89
C SER A 547 17.91 19.99 -19.61
N VAL A 548 17.03 19.26 -18.95
CA VAL A 548 16.43 19.59 -17.67
C VAL A 548 17.31 19.05 -16.53
N LYS A 549 17.17 19.58 -15.31
CA LYS A 549 17.85 19.04 -14.13
C LYS A 549 17.44 17.58 -13.93
N ILE A 550 18.41 16.66 -14.03
CA ILE A 550 18.18 15.24 -13.78
C ILE A 550 17.96 15.03 -12.29
N GLU A 551 16.81 14.46 -11.95
CA GLU A 551 16.52 14.11 -10.56
C GLU A 551 17.12 12.73 -10.23
N ALA A 552 17.68 12.59 -9.03
CA ALA A 552 18.26 11.32 -8.59
C ALA A 552 17.23 10.18 -8.66
N THR A 553 17.67 8.99 -9.06
CA THR A 553 16.85 7.78 -9.03
C THR A 553 16.34 7.56 -7.61
N THR A 554 15.04 7.30 -7.49
CA THR A 554 14.42 6.95 -6.21
C THR A 554 14.30 5.44 -6.12
N GLN A 555 14.62 4.87 -4.96
CA GLN A 555 14.42 3.46 -4.64
C GLN A 555 13.42 3.30 -3.49
N THR A 556 12.70 2.19 -3.46
CA THR A 556 11.78 1.83 -2.39
C THR A 556 12.55 1.56 -1.09
N TYR A 557 12.27 2.32 -0.03
CA TYR A 557 12.84 2.12 1.32
C TYR A 557 11.91 1.30 2.20
N ALA A 558 10.61 1.50 2.06
CA ALA A 558 9.61 0.75 2.80
C ALA A 558 8.31 0.68 2.00
N THR A 559 7.59 -0.43 2.13
CA THR A 559 6.31 -0.64 1.46
C THR A 559 5.42 -1.56 2.28
N VAL A 560 4.11 -1.30 2.30
CA VAL A 560 3.09 -2.17 2.91
C VAL A 560 1.77 -2.01 2.17
N THR A 561 1.03 -3.10 1.98
CA THR A 561 -0.36 -3.01 1.52
C THR A 561 -1.31 -2.69 2.66
N LEU A 562 -2.40 -1.95 2.39
CA LEU A 562 -3.42 -1.68 3.41
C LEU A 562 -3.99 -2.99 3.99
N GLN A 563 -4.11 -4.03 3.16
CA GLN A 563 -4.53 -5.36 3.57
C GLN A 563 -3.65 -5.89 4.71
N ASN A 564 -2.34 -5.95 4.49
CA ASN A 564 -1.42 -6.48 5.49
C ASN A 564 -1.25 -5.55 6.68
N TYR A 565 -1.35 -4.23 6.50
CA TYR A 565 -1.37 -3.28 7.60
C TYR A 565 -2.54 -3.55 8.58
N PHE A 566 -3.78 -3.62 8.08
CA PHE A 566 -4.95 -3.82 8.94
C PHE A 566 -5.02 -5.23 9.55
N ARG A 567 -4.39 -6.24 8.93
CA ARG A 567 -4.26 -7.59 9.51
C ARG A 567 -3.38 -7.64 10.77
N MET A 568 -2.59 -6.60 11.06
CA MET A 568 -1.75 -6.55 12.26
C MET A 568 -2.53 -6.21 13.54
N TYR A 569 -3.72 -5.64 13.44
CA TYR A 569 -4.52 -5.27 14.60
C TYR A 569 -5.03 -6.53 15.33
N HIS A 570 -4.98 -6.51 16.66
CA HIS A 570 -5.60 -7.56 17.49
C HIS A 570 -7.10 -7.69 17.18
N LYS A 571 -7.79 -6.55 17.01
CA LYS A 571 -9.19 -6.51 16.62
C LYS A 571 -9.43 -5.46 15.54
N LEU A 572 -10.13 -5.86 14.48
CA LEU A 572 -10.50 -5.00 13.36
C LEU A 572 -12.02 -5.03 13.20
N ALA A 573 -12.62 -3.88 12.98
CA ALA A 573 -14.05 -3.74 12.70
C ALA A 573 -14.26 -2.67 11.63
N GLY A 574 -15.47 -2.62 11.06
CA GLY A 574 -15.78 -1.59 10.09
C GLY A 574 -17.27 -1.30 9.96
N MET A 575 -17.60 -0.14 9.43
CA MET A 575 -18.98 0.23 9.13
C MET A 575 -19.08 0.77 7.70
N THR A 576 -20.19 0.49 7.04
CA THR A 576 -20.49 1.05 5.71
C THR A 576 -21.97 0.89 5.41
N GLY A 577 -22.46 1.58 4.37
CA GLY A 577 -23.81 1.33 3.85
C GLY A 577 -23.90 0.16 2.87
N THR A 578 -22.76 -0.37 2.40
CA THR A 578 -22.74 -1.29 1.25
C THR A 578 -21.59 -2.32 1.31
N ALA A 579 -21.61 -3.23 2.29
CA ALA A 579 -20.59 -4.29 2.46
C ALA A 579 -21.02 -5.67 1.96
N GLU A 580 -22.32 -5.96 1.86
CA GLU A 580 -22.83 -7.29 1.55
C GLU A 580 -22.33 -7.81 0.19
N THR A 581 -22.07 -6.92 -0.78
CA THR A 581 -21.54 -7.32 -2.09
C THR A 581 -20.14 -7.90 -2.01
N GLU A 582 -19.30 -7.39 -1.10
CA GLU A 582 -17.90 -7.77 -0.93
C GLU A 582 -17.66 -8.67 0.30
N ALA A 583 -18.72 -9.19 0.92
CA ALA A 583 -18.62 -9.97 2.16
C ALA A 583 -17.66 -11.18 2.02
N ALA A 584 -17.62 -11.80 0.84
CA ALA A 584 -16.70 -12.90 0.56
C ALA A 584 -15.23 -12.44 0.53
N GLU A 585 -14.95 -11.30 -0.09
CA GLU A 585 -13.62 -10.69 -0.14
C GLU A 585 -13.15 -10.30 1.27
N LEU A 586 -13.99 -9.56 2.00
CA LEU A 586 -13.74 -9.09 3.37
C LEU A 586 -13.43 -10.26 4.34
N TRP A 587 -14.17 -11.36 4.24
CA TRP A 587 -13.89 -12.57 5.02
C TRP A 587 -12.60 -13.28 4.56
N SER A 588 -12.37 -13.39 3.26
CA SER A 588 -11.21 -14.12 2.72
C SER A 588 -9.88 -13.46 3.11
N ILE A 589 -9.82 -12.13 3.09
CA ILE A 589 -8.62 -11.33 3.37
C ILE A 589 -8.50 -11.01 4.87
N TYR A 590 -9.55 -10.42 5.47
CA TYR A 590 -9.49 -9.84 6.81
C TYR A 590 -10.18 -10.67 7.89
N LYS A 591 -10.88 -11.75 7.52
CA LYS A 591 -11.74 -12.53 8.44
C LYS A 591 -12.87 -11.68 9.06
N LEU A 592 -13.29 -10.62 8.37
CA LEU A 592 -14.40 -9.77 8.78
C LEU A 592 -15.71 -10.32 8.26
N ASP A 593 -16.63 -10.63 9.18
CA ASP A 593 -17.99 -11.00 8.82
C ASP A 593 -18.88 -9.75 8.64
N VAL A 594 -19.81 -9.78 7.69
CA VAL A 594 -20.72 -8.66 7.40
C VAL A 594 -22.10 -8.94 7.98
N VAL A 595 -22.56 -8.05 8.85
CA VAL A 595 -23.90 -8.10 9.46
C VAL A 595 -24.72 -6.91 8.96
N SER A 596 -25.80 -7.20 8.24
CA SER A 596 -26.75 -6.18 7.79
C SER A 596 -27.67 -5.77 8.94
N ILE A 597 -27.64 -4.48 9.27
CA ILE A 597 -28.39 -3.88 10.38
C ILE A 597 -29.73 -3.33 9.84
N PRO A 598 -30.86 -3.58 10.51
CA PRO A 598 -32.15 -3.04 10.08
C PRO A 598 -32.15 -1.51 10.19
N THR A 599 -32.91 -0.86 9.31
CA THR A 599 -33.13 0.59 9.38
C THR A 599 -34.06 0.93 10.53
N ASN A 600 -33.87 2.08 11.18
CA ASN A 600 -34.75 2.56 12.24
C ASN A 600 -36.20 2.75 11.75
N HIS A 601 -36.33 3.31 10.54
CA HIS A 601 -37.61 3.46 9.84
C HIS A 601 -37.60 2.70 8.51
N PRO A 602 -38.75 2.17 8.04
CA PRO A 602 -38.83 1.47 6.76
C PRO A 602 -38.47 2.38 5.58
N LEU A 603 -37.67 1.87 4.63
CA LEU A 603 -37.32 2.57 3.40
C LEU A 603 -38.54 2.64 2.45
N ILE A 604 -38.97 3.86 2.11
CA ILE A 604 -40.10 4.12 1.18
C ILE A 604 -39.66 4.76 -0.16
N ARG A 605 -38.34 4.85 -0.40
CA ARG A 605 -37.77 5.39 -1.64
C ARG A 605 -38.22 4.57 -2.85
N LYS A 606 -38.54 5.26 -3.95
CA LYS A 606 -38.88 4.63 -5.24
C LYS A 606 -37.64 4.50 -6.12
N ASP A 607 -37.19 3.27 -6.36
CA ASP A 607 -36.10 2.98 -7.28
C ASP A 607 -36.66 2.59 -8.65
N GLU A 608 -36.56 3.50 -9.62
CA GLU A 608 -37.10 3.32 -10.96
C GLU A 608 -36.17 2.46 -11.84
N GLN A 609 -36.73 1.89 -12.91
CA GLN A 609 -35.96 1.11 -13.89
C GLN A 609 -35.10 2.01 -14.78
N ASP A 610 -33.93 1.52 -15.20
CA ASP A 610 -32.98 2.27 -16.03
C ASP A 610 -33.60 2.70 -17.37
N LEU A 611 -33.35 3.96 -17.74
CA LEU A 611 -33.72 4.51 -19.04
C LEU A 611 -32.54 4.37 -19.98
N VAL A 612 -32.67 3.52 -21.01
CA VAL A 612 -31.58 3.20 -21.93
C VAL A 612 -31.79 3.90 -23.27
N TYR A 613 -30.75 4.61 -23.72
CA TYR A 613 -30.70 5.41 -24.93
C TYR A 613 -29.67 4.86 -25.92
N LYS A 614 -29.81 5.20 -27.21
CA LYS A 614 -28.87 4.77 -28.24
C LYS A 614 -27.57 5.57 -28.17
N THR A 615 -27.66 6.88 -27.98
CA THR A 615 -26.50 7.80 -27.99
C THR A 615 -26.32 8.57 -26.67
N LYS A 616 -25.09 9.00 -26.37
CA LYS A 616 -24.81 9.88 -25.21
C LYS A 616 -25.56 11.22 -25.33
N ARG A 617 -25.74 11.74 -26.54
CA ARG A 617 -26.42 13.03 -26.79
C ARG A 617 -27.89 13.00 -26.35
N GLU A 618 -28.62 11.95 -26.69
CA GLU A 618 -30.02 11.77 -26.29
C GLU A 618 -30.14 11.60 -24.77
N LYS A 619 -29.26 10.79 -24.19
CA LYS A 619 -29.16 10.56 -22.74
C LYS A 619 -29.04 11.88 -21.98
N PHE A 620 -28.06 12.72 -22.32
CA PHE A 620 -27.86 14.00 -21.62
C PHE A 620 -29.00 15.00 -21.84
N GLY A 621 -29.65 14.98 -23.01
CA GLY A 621 -30.88 15.74 -23.24
C GLY A 621 -31.99 15.33 -22.26
N ALA A 622 -32.26 14.03 -22.15
CA ALA A 622 -33.28 13.50 -21.25
C ALA A 622 -32.96 13.73 -19.76
N VAL A 623 -31.68 13.63 -19.37
CA VAL A 623 -31.21 13.97 -18.01
C VAL A 623 -31.57 15.42 -17.66
N ILE A 624 -31.30 16.36 -18.56
CA ILE A 624 -31.60 17.79 -18.35
C ILE A 624 -33.10 18.02 -18.24
N ASP A 625 -33.90 17.41 -19.11
CA ASP A 625 -35.36 17.56 -19.09
C ASP A 625 -35.95 17.04 -17.76
N GLU A 626 -35.44 15.92 -17.24
CA GLU A 626 -35.87 15.40 -15.93
C GLU A 626 -35.42 16.32 -14.78
N ILE A 627 -34.20 16.86 -14.81
CA ILE A 627 -33.72 17.85 -13.81
C ILE A 627 -34.64 19.09 -13.79
N VAL A 628 -34.99 19.61 -14.97
CA VAL A 628 -35.87 20.80 -15.08
C VAL A 628 -37.23 20.51 -14.48
N LYS A 629 -37.85 19.38 -14.85
CA LYS A 629 -39.16 18.95 -14.32
C LYS A 629 -39.14 18.79 -12.80
N LEU A 630 -38.11 18.16 -12.24
CA LEU A 630 -37.96 17.99 -10.79
C LEU A 630 -37.80 19.34 -10.08
N ARG A 631 -36.95 20.23 -10.62
CA ARG A 631 -36.75 21.57 -10.08
C ARG A 631 -38.02 22.42 -10.11
N GLU A 632 -38.77 22.39 -11.21
CA GLU A 632 -40.05 23.10 -11.35
C GLU A 632 -41.10 22.60 -10.34
N SER A 633 -41.04 21.32 -9.98
CA SER A 633 -41.86 20.75 -8.90
C SER A 633 -41.35 21.08 -7.47
N GLY A 634 -40.30 21.90 -7.34
CA GLY A 634 -39.70 22.28 -6.06
C GLY A 634 -38.79 21.21 -5.43
N ARG A 635 -38.53 20.10 -6.13
CA ARG A 635 -37.74 18.98 -5.59
C ARG A 635 -36.23 19.22 -5.75
N PRO A 636 -35.42 18.98 -4.71
CA PRO A 636 -33.98 18.96 -4.86
C PRO A 636 -33.53 17.75 -5.69
N THR A 637 -32.48 17.94 -6.48
CA THR A 637 -31.93 16.92 -7.37
C THR A 637 -30.43 16.78 -7.17
N LEU A 638 -29.98 15.56 -6.86
CA LEU A 638 -28.58 15.18 -6.85
C LEU A 638 -28.26 14.35 -8.10
N VAL A 639 -27.35 14.86 -8.93
CA VAL A 639 -26.95 14.23 -10.18
C VAL A 639 -25.59 13.57 -10.01
N GLY A 640 -25.52 12.25 -10.14
CA GLY A 640 -24.26 11.50 -10.05
C GLY A 640 -23.67 11.25 -11.43
N THR A 641 -22.39 11.60 -11.61
CA THR A 641 -21.62 11.39 -12.84
C THR A 641 -20.36 10.56 -12.56
N THR A 642 -19.85 9.82 -13.52
CA THR A 642 -18.67 8.92 -13.39
C THR A 642 -17.32 9.62 -13.49
N SER A 643 -17.25 10.82 -14.08
CA SER A 643 -15.98 11.54 -14.25
C SER A 643 -16.15 13.06 -14.17
N VAL A 644 -15.04 13.76 -13.88
CA VAL A 644 -15.03 15.23 -13.82
C VAL A 644 -15.42 15.82 -15.18
N GLU A 645 -15.00 15.21 -16.28
CA GLU A 645 -15.33 15.68 -17.63
C GLU A 645 -16.84 15.65 -17.89
N VAL A 646 -17.52 14.57 -17.50
CA VAL A 646 -18.97 14.44 -17.64
C VAL A 646 -19.69 15.47 -16.76
N SER A 647 -19.19 15.71 -15.54
CA SER A 647 -19.76 16.72 -14.65
C SER A 647 -19.65 18.15 -15.22
N GLU A 648 -18.51 18.49 -15.83
CA GLU A 648 -18.27 19.79 -16.47
C GLU A 648 -19.06 19.94 -17.77
N LEU A 649 -19.19 18.88 -18.55
CA LEU A 649 -20.07 18.85 -19.72
C LEU A 649 -21.52 19.14 -19.32
N LEU A 650 -22.05 18.41 -18.33
CA LEU A 650 -23.40 18.60 -17.85
C LEU A 650 -23.60 20.01 -17.23
N SER A 651 -22.63 20.50 -16.47
CA SER A 651 -22.63 21.85 -15.92
C SER A 651 -22.77 22.90 -17.03
N ARG A 652 -21.96 22.80 -18.10
CA ARG A 652 -22.06 23.71 -19.26
C ARG A 652 -23.44 23.67 -19.90
N MET A 653 -24.02 22.49 -20.08
CA MET A 653 -25.37 22.35 -20.67
C MET A 653 -26.47 22.95 -19.76
N LEU A 654 -26.37 22.77 -18.45
CA LEU A 654 -27.30 23.39 -17.49
C LEU A 654 -27.16 24.92 -17.43
N ARG A 655 -25.93 25.46 -17.57
CA ARG A 655 -25.72 26.92 -17.68
C ARG A 655 -26.37 27.50 -18.93
N GLN A 656 -26.32 26.79 -20.06
CA GLN A 656 -27.01 27.21 -21.30
C GLN A 656 -28.53 27.31 -21.11
N LYS A 657 -29.11 26.47 -20.26
CA LYS A 657 -30.53 26.48 -19.88
C LYS A 657 -30.84 27.41 -18.69
N GLN A 658 -29.85 28.18 -18.22
CA GLN A 658 -29.96 29.09 -17.06
C GLN A 658 -30.44 28.40 -15.77
N ILE A 659 -30.06 27.14 -15.57
CA ILE A 659 -30.36 26.39 -14.35
C ILE A 659 -29.23 26.59 -13.33
N PRO A 660 -29.48 27.23 -12.18
CA PRO A 660 -28.50 27.33 -11.10
C PRO A 660 -28.18 25.93 -10.56
N HIS A 661 -26.89 25.63 -10.42
CA HIS A 661 -26.43 24.34 -9.90
C HIS A 661 -25.04 24.48 -9.28
N ASN A 662 -24.68 23.52 -8.43
CA ASN A 662 -23.35 23.38 -7.85
C ASN A 662 -22.67 22.10 -8.39
N VAL A 663 -21.34 22.10 -8.48
CA VAL A 663 -20.54 20.94 -8.91
C VAL A 663 -19.58 20.56 -7.79
N LEU A 664 -19.55 19.27 -7.44
CA LEU A 664 -18.65 18.66 -6.46
C LEU A 664 -17.67 17.76 -7.21
N ASN A 665 -16.37 18.05 -7.11
CA ASN A 665 -15.31 17.39 -7.88
C ASN A 665 -14.23 16.73 -7.01
N ALA A 666 -14.51 16.51 -5.72
CA ALA A 666 -13.63 15.90 -4.72
C ALA A 666 -12.30 16.65 -4.47
N LYS A 667 -12.18 17.94 -4.84
CA LYS A 667 -10.95 18.72 -4.64
C LYS A 667 -10.93 19.54 -3.35
N GLN A 668 -12.10 19.96 -2.85
CA GLN A 668 -12.20 20.86 -1.69
C GLN A 668 -13.25 20.36 -0.70
N HIS A 669 -12.90 19.36 0.11
CA HIS A 669 -13.84 18.66 0.99
C HIS A 669 -14.64 19.57 1.93
N ALA A 670 -14.03 20.61 2.51
CA ALA A 670 -14.72 21.55 3.40
C ALA A 670 -15.80 22.36 2.66
N ARG A 671 -15.49 22.89 1.47
CA ARG A 671 -16.46 23.63 0.65
C ARG A 671 -17.56 22.71 0.11
N GLU A 672 -17.19 21.49 -0.26
CA GLU A 672 -18.14 20.47 -0.70
C GLU A 672 -19.13 20.10 0.42
N ALA A 673 -18.67 19.93 1.64
CA ALA A 673 -19.54 19.65 2.78
C ALA A 673 -20.60 20.75 2.98
N GLN A 674 -20.22 22.03 2.82
CA GLN A 674 -21.16 23.14 2.86
C GLN A 674 -22.21 23.06 1.73
N VAL A 675 -21.76 22.81 0.50
CA VAL A 675 -22.66 22.65 -0.65
C VAL A 675 -23.62 21.46 -0.48
N VAL A 676 -23.14 20.35 0.08
CA VAL A 676 -23.96 19.16 0.36
C VAL A 676 -25.01 19.43 1.42
N ALA A 677 -24.69 20.21 2.46
CA ALA A 677 -25.65 20.61 3.48
C ALA A 677 -26.82 21.44 2.90
N GLU A 678 -26.54 22.25 1.88
CA GLU A 678 -27.54 23.07 1.17
C GLU A 678 -28.25 22.30 0.04
N ALA A 679 -27.76 21.13 -0.37
CA ALA A 679 -28.29 20.36 -1.49
C ALA A 679 -29.72 19.82 -1.26
N GLY A 680 -30.19 19.80 -0.02
CA GLY A 680 -31.54 19.36 0.35
C GLY A 680 -32.59 20.46 0.33
N LEU A 681 -32.24 21.70 -0.05
CA LEU A 681 -33.17 22.83 -0.16
C LEU A 681 -34.06 22.73 -1.41
N ALA A 682 -35.27 23.30 -1.35
CA ALA A 682 -36.22 23.24 -2.45
C ALA A 682 -35.63 23.78 -3.78
N GLY A 683 -35.75 22.98 -4.84
CA GLY A 683 -35.24 23.32 -6.17
C GLY A 683 -33.71 23.38 -6.32
N ALA A 684 -32.94 22.95 -5.31
CA ALA A 684 -31.49 22.86 -5.40
C ALA A 684 -31.05 21.77 -6.39
N VAL A 685 -30.04 22.07 -7.21
CA VAL A 685 -29.45 21.12 -8.16
C VAL A 685 -27.96 20.99 -7.85
N THR A 686 -27.53 19.78 -7.54
CA THR A 686 -26.13 19.49 -7.20
C THR A 686 -25.63 18.35 -8.09
N ILE A 687 -24.50 18.57 -8.75
CA ILE A 687 -23.79 17.56 -9.56
C ILE A 687 -22.63 17.03 -8.72
N ALA A 688 -22.54 15.72 -8.56
CA ALA A 688 -21.46 15.05 -7.85
C ALA A 688 -20.72 14.10 -8.79
N THR A 689 -19.42 14.32 -8.93
CA THR A 689 -18.52 13.36 -9.58
C THR A 689 -18.26 12.20 -8.63
N ASN A 690 -18.49 10.97 -9.10
CA ASN A 690 -18.42 9.72 -8.34
C ASN A 690 -19.14 9.82 -7.01
N MET A 691 -18.38 9.90 -5.92
CA MET A 691 -18.88 9.97 -4.55
C MET A 691 -18.48 11.26 -3.84
N ALA A 692 -18.22 12.35 -4.57
CA ALA A 692 -17.93 13.66 -3.99
C ALA A 692 -19.02 14.09 -2.98
N GLY A 693 -18.61 14.70 -1.86
CA GLY A 693 -19.51 14.95 -0.74
C GLY A 693 -19.79 13.71 0.15
N ARG A 694 -18.87 12.74 0.20
CA ARG A 694 -18.97 11.60 1.11
C ARG A 694 -18.85 12.00 2.57
N GLY A 695 -19.46 11.20 3.44
CA GLY A 695 -19.49 11.44 4.89
C GLY A 695 -20.37 12.62 5.34
N THR A 696 -21.02 13.35 4.43
CA THR A 696 -21.95 14.46 4.76
C THR A 696 -23.40 14.08 4.42
N ASP A 697 -24.32 14.39 5.35
CA ASP A 697 -25.75 14.10 5.23
C ASP A 697 -26.50 15.22 4.50
N ILE A 698 -27.43 14.86 3.61
CA ILE A 698 -28.31 15.80 2.90
C ILE A 698 -29.63 15.84 3.66
N LYS A 699 -29.79 16.87 4.50
CA LYS A 699 -31.02 17.10 5.24
C LYS A 699 -32.05 17.79 4.36
N LEU A 700 -33.27 17.27 4.30
CA LEU A 700 -34.35 17.86 3.53
C LEU A 700 -34.84 19.16 4.19
N GLY A 701 -34.91 20.24 3.41
CA GLY A 701 -35.47 21.52 3.85
C GLY A 701 -36.99 21.48 4.04
N GLU A 702 -37.54 22.58 4.55
CA GLU A 702 -38.99 22.73 4.74
C GLU A 702 -39.75 22.62 3.40
N GLY A 703 -40.87 21.90 3.38
CA GLY A 703 -41.70 21.69 2.18
C GLY A 703 -41.19 20.63 1.17
N VAL A 704 -39.97 20.12 1.35
CA VAL A 704 -39.35 19.17 0.41
C VAL A 704 -39.91 17.76 0.53
N LYS A 705 -40.30 17.34 1.74
CA LYS A 705 -40.89 16.00 1.97
C LYS A 705 -42.23 15.88 1.24
N GLU A 706 -43.04 16.92 1.29
CA GLU A 706 -44.34 17.05 0.62
C GLU A 706 -44.18 17.06 -0.91
N ALA A 707 -43.11 17.69 -1.41
CA ALA A 707 -42.76 17.69 -2.84
C ALA A 707 -42.30 16.31 -3.37
N GLY A 708 -42.12 15.31 -2.50
CA GLY A 708 -41.69 13.95 -2.87
C GLY A 708 -40.23 13.65 -2.52
N GLY A 709 -39.57 14.51 -1.75
CA GLY A 709 -38.21 14.32 -1.24
C GLY A 709 -37.11 14.43 -2.31
N LEU A 710 -35.88 14.11 -1.91
CA LEU A 710 -34.70 14.17 -2.78
C LEU A 710 -34.83 13.22 -3.97
N ALA A 711 -34.50 13.72 -5.17
CA ALA A 711 -34.39 12.93 -6.38
C ALA A 711 -32.92 12.66 -6.71
N ILE A 712 -32.58 11.40 -6.97
CA ILE A 712 -31.26 10.98 -7.43
C ILE A 712 -31.34 10.69 -8.93
N VAL A 713 -30.46 11.34 -9.69
CA VAL A 713 -30.32 11.14 -11.14
C VAL A 713 -28.91 10.62 -11.44
N GLY A 714 -28.78 9.34 -11.78
CA GLY A 714 -27.52 8.77 -12.26
C GLY A 714 -27.39 8.99 -13.75
N THR A 715 -26.34 9.66 -14.21
CA THR A 715 -26.14 9.90 -15.66
C THR A 715 -25.57 8.69 -16.39
N GLU A 716 -25.00 7.75 -15.63
CA GLU A 716 -24.35 6.51 -16.07
C GLU A 716 -24.41 5.47 -14.95
N ARG A 717 -24.04 4.23 -15.28
CA ARG A 717 -23.82 3.15 -14.33
C ARG A 717 -22.33 3.06 -14.02
N HIS A 718 -21.96 3.02 -12.75
CA HIS A 718 -20.57 2.79 -12.37
C HIS A 718 -20.18 1.34 -12.63
N GLU A 719 -18.88 1.05 -12.70
CA GLU A 719 -18.37 -0.32 -12.85
C GLU A 719 -18.81 -1.22 -11.68
N SER A 720 -18.88 -0.64 -10.48
CA SER A 720 -19.37 -1.32 -9.28
C SER A 720 -20.81 -0.94 -8.94
N ARG A 721 -21.62 -1.97 -8.65
CA ARG A 721 -22.98 -1.86 -8.12
C ARG A 721 -23.01 -1.18 -6.76
N ARG A 722 -21.92 -1.26 -6.01
CA ARG A 722 -21.75 -0.67 -4.69
C ARG A 722 -21.86 0.85 -4.76
N VAL A 723 -21.10 1.49 -5.65
CA VAL A 723 -21.12 2.94 -5.87
C VAL A 723 -22.52 3.41 -6.28
N ASP A 724 -23.17 2.67 -7.18
CA ASP A 724 -24.57 2.95 -7.55
C ASP A 724 -25.53 2.86 -6.36
N ARG A 725 -25.35 1.89 -5.45
CA ARG A 725 -26.15 1.76 -4.22
C ARG A 725 -25.87 2.89 -3.25
N GLN A 726 -24.63 3.35 -3.12
CA GLN A 726 -24.27 4.49 -2.30
C GLN A 726 -24.91 5.79 -2.82
N LEU A 727 -24.87 6.02 -4.14
CA LEU A 727 -25.53 7.16 -4.78
C LEU A 727 -27.04 7.14 -4.51
N ARG A 728 -27.71 5.99 -4.68
CA ARG A 728 -29.13 5.82 -4.32
C ARG A 728 -29.38 6.11 -2.84
N GLY A 729 -28.50 5.62 -1.96
CA GLY A 729 -28.56 5.81 -0.51
C GLY A 729 -28.42 7.26 -0.03
N ARG A 730 -28.13 8.21 -0.94
CA ARG A 730 -28.24 9.64 -0.65
C ARG A 730 -29.69 10.10 -0.43
N SER A 731 -30.67 9.37 -0.99
CA SER A 731 -32.10 9.64 -0.84
C SER A 731 -32.81 8.60 0.04
N GLY A 732 -33.92 9.01 0.65
CA GLY A 732 -34.83 8.14 1.42
C GLY A 732 -34.33 7.79 2.83
N ARG A 733 -33.57 8.69 3.45
CA ARG A 733 -32.95 8.49 4.77
C ARG A 733 -33.99 8.56 5.88
N GLN A 734 -33.86 7.74 6.93
CA GLN A 734 -34.80 7.70 8.06
C GLN A 734 -36.28 7.58 7.64
N GLY A 735 -36.56 6.89 6.54
CA GLY A 735 -37.92 6.72 6.02
C GLY A 735 -38.49 7.93 5.25
N ASP A 736 -37.65 8.91 4.89
CA ASP A 736 -38.06 10.03 4.05
C ASP A 736 -38.50 9.57 2.65
N PRO A 737 -39.41 10.31 1.98
CA PRO A 737 -39.74 10.05 0.59
C PRO A 737 -38.54 10.38 -0.32
N GLY A 738 -38.51 9.77 -1.49
CA GLY A 738 -37.50 10.07 -2.50
C GLY A 738 -37.56 9.13 -3.69
N SER A 739 -36.77 9.43 -4.71
CA SER A 739 -36.75 8.65 -5.95
C SER A 739 -35.34 8.52 -6.53
N THR A 740 -35.06 7.42 -7.21
CA THR A 740 -33.80 7.22 -7.94
C THR A 740 -34.06 6.78 -9.37
N GLN A 741 -33.36 7.40 -10.32
CA GLN A 741 -33.48 7.12 -11.75
C GLN A 741 -32.08 7.13 -12.37
N PHE A 742 -31.73 6.09 -13.13
CA PHE A 742 -30.50 6.03 -13.91
C PHE A 742 -30.80 6.17 -15.40
N PHE A 743 -29.91 6.88 -16.10
CA PHE A 743 -29.91 7.09 -17.54
C PHE A 743 -28.64 6.42 -18.09
N VAL A 744 -28.75 5.58 -19.11
CA VAL A 744 -27.63 4.82 -19.67
C VAL A 744 -27.67 4.91 -21.19
N ALA A 745 -26.51 5.05 -21.84
CA ALA A 745 -26.39 4.95 -23.29
C ALA A 745 -25.59 3.69 -23.69
N LEU A 746 -25.87 3.14 -24.88
CA LEU A 746 -25.07 2.04 -25.44
C LEU A 746 -23.59 2.41 -25.68
N GLU A 747 -23.31 3.70 -25.82
CA GLU A 747 -21.99 4.28 -26.01
C GLU A 747 -21.22 4.49 -24.68
N ASP A 748 -21.86 4.26 -23.53
CA ASP A 748 -21.20 4.39 -22.22
C ASP A 748 -20.14 3.28 -22.04
N ASP A 749 -19.09 3.56 -21.27
CA ASP A 749 -17.89 2.72 -21.24
C ASP A 749 -18.18 1.31 -20.72
N LEU A 750 -19.00 1.20 -19.65
CA LEU A 750 -19.51 -0.07 -19.15
C LEU A 750 -20.24 -0.88 -20.23
N MET A 751 -21.01 -0.23 -21.10
CA MET A 751 -21.76 -0.91 -22.17
C MET A 751 -20.85 -1.34 -23.31
N ARG A 752 -19.81 -0.56 -23.62
CA ARG A 752 -18.80 -0.90 -24.63
C ARG A 752 -18.01 -2.15 -24.26
N MET A 753 -17.67 -2.33 -22.98
CA MET A 753 -16.96 -3.52 -22.50
C MET A 753 -17.79 -4.81 -22.66
N PHE A 754 -19.12 -4.73 -22.76
CA PHE A 754 -20.03 -5.88 -22.76
C PHE A 754 -20.86 -6.00 -24.04
N GLY A 755 -20.16 -6.13 -25.18
CA GLY A 755 -20.77 -6.62 -26.42
C GLY A 755 -21.99 -5.82 -26.88
N SER A 756 -21.90 -4.48 -26.76
CA SER A 756 -22.93 -3.51 -27.19
C SER A 756 -23.50 -3.82 -28.57
N GLU A 757 -22.68 -4.39 -29.48
CA GLU A 757 -23.11 -4.83 -30.81
C GLU A 757 -24.29 -5.82 -30.81
N ARG A 758 -24.39 -6.74 -29.84
CA ARG A 758 -25.52 -7.69 -29.79
C ARG A 758 -26.81 -7.00 -29.36
N ILE A 759 -26.73 -6.08 -28.41
CA ILE A 759 -27.88 -5.31 -27.93
C ILE A 759 -28.31 -4.30 -28.99
N ALA A 760 -27.35 -3.61 -29.61
CA ALA A 760 -27.58 -2.71 -30.75
C ALA A 760 -28.24 -3.44 -31.93
N LYS A 761 -27.77 -4.64 -32.31
CA LYS A 761 -28.40 -5.46 -33.36
C LYS A 761 -29.84 -5.85 -33.04
N VAL A 762 -30.15 -6.14 -31.77
CA VAL A 762 -31.52 -6.42 -31.32
C VAL A 762 -32.39 -5.15 -31.37
N MET A 763 -31.83 -3.98 -31.05
CA MET A 763 -32.51 -2.69 -31.14
C MET A 763 -32.83 -2.31 -32.59
N ASP A 764 -31.85 -2.47 -33.48
CA ASP A 764 -32.03 -2.22 -34.91
C ASP A 764 -33.03 -3.23 -35.52
N PHE A 765 -33.03 -4.49 -35.07
CA PHE A 765 -34.00 -5.51 -35.49
C PHE A 765 -35.42 -5.26 -34.95
N ALA A 766 -35.55 -4.75 -33.72
CA ALA A 766 -36.83 -4.43 -33.09
C ALA A 766 -37.44 -3.09 -33.59
N GLY A 767 -36.70 -2.33 -34.41
CA GLY A 767 -37.19 -1.12 -35.06
C GLY A 767 -37.23 0.12 -34.17
N TYR A 768 -36.46 0.14 -33.06
CA TYR A 768 -36.37 1.31 -32.19
C TYR A 768 -35.74 2.49 -32.93
N LYS A 769 -36.42 3.64 -32.93
CA LYS A 769 -35.96 4.86 -33.62
C LYS A 769 -35.10 5.73 -32.70
N GLU A 770 -34.31 6.62 -33.30
CA GLU A 770 -33.64 7.71 -32.58
C GLU A 770 -34.68 8.50 -31.77
N GLY A 771 -34.42 8.69 -30.48
CA GLY A 771 -35.33 9.29 -29.50
C GLY A 771 -36.23 8.36 -28.69
N GLU A 772 -36.30 7.05 -28.99
CA GLU A 772 -37.11 6.10 -28.20
C GLU A 772 -36.32 5.56 -26.99
N VAL A 773 -36.93 5.65 -25.79
CA VAL A 773 -36.34 5.14 -24.55
C VAL A 773 -36.72 3.68 -24.33
N ILE A 774 -35.73 2.85 -23.97
CA ILE A 774 -36.00 1.47 -23.59
C ILE A 774 -36.01 1.38 -22.07
N GLN A 775 -37.16 0.97 -21.53
CA GLN A 775 -37.33 0.69 -20.12
C GLN A 775 -37.83 -0.76 -19.95
N HIS A 776 -36.91 -1.69 -19.71
CA HIS A 776 -37.27 -3.10 -19.53
C HIS A 776 -36.35 -3.81 -18.54
N SER A 777 -36.95 -4.56 -17.60
CA SER A 777 -36.25 -5.24 -16.50
C SER A 777 -35.16 -6.22 -16.95
N MET A 778 -35.27 -6.79 -18.17
CA MET A 778 -34.25 -7.66 -18.75
C MET A 778 -32.93 -6.90 -19.01
N ILE A 779 -33.01 -5.65 -19.44
CA ILE A 779 -31.83 -4.85 -19.80
C ILE A 779 -31.13 -4.39 -18.52
N THR A 780 -31.86 -3.86 -17.55
CA THR A 780 -31.34 -3.56 -16.20
C THR A 780 -30.61 -4.75 -15.59
N LYS A 781 -31.21 -5.95 -15.64
CA LYS A 781 -30.53 -7.19 -15.17
C LYS A 781 -29.29 -7.58 -15.96
N SER A 782 -29.22 -7.19 -17.24
CA SER A 782 -28.07 -7.47 -18.09
C SER A 782 -26.91 -6.53 -17.75
N ILE A 783 -27.21 -5.26 -17.47
CA ILE A 783 -26.25 -4.28 -16.94
C ILE A 783 -25.72 -4.72 -15.58
N GLU A 784 -26.57 -5.17 -14.66
CA GLU A 784 -26.13 -5.68 -13.36
C GLU A 784 -25.18 -6.89 -13.48
N ARG A 785 -25.38 -7.74 -14.50
CA ARG A 785 -24.46 -8.86 -14.79
C ARG A 785 -23.12 -8.38 -15.35
N ALA A 786 -23.13 -7.32 -16.16
CA ALA A 786 -21.91 -6.68 -16.64
C ALA A 786 -21.09 -6.15 -15.46
N GLN A 787 -21.72 -5.35 -14.58
CA GLN A 787 -21.07 -4.83 -13.36
C GLN A 787 -20.49 -5.95 -12.50
N ARG A 788 -21.23 -7.04 -12.25
CA ARG A 788 -20.71 -8.22 -11.51
C ARG A 788 -19.43 -8.79 -12.10
N LYS A 789 -19.36 -8.86 -13.43
CA LYS A 789 -18.19 -9.42 -14.11
C LYS A 789 -16.99 -8.48 -14.07
N VAL A 790 -17.20 -7.16 -14.05
CA VAL A 790 -16.13 -6.19 -13.78
C VAL A 790 -15.67 -6.30 -12.32
N GLU A 791 -16.60 -6.35 -11.36
CA GLU A 791 -16.30 -6.56 -9.94
C GLU A 791 -15.44 -7.82 -9.70
N GLU A 792 -15.80 -8.95 -10.33
CA GLU A 792 -15.03 -10.21 -10.27
C GLU A 792 -13.62 -10.08 -10.86
N ASN A 793 -13.44 -9.32 -11.95
CA ASN A 793 -12.13 -9.06 -12.54
C ASN A 793 -11.26 -8.24 -11.59
N ASN A 794 -11.81 -7.18 -11.01
CA ASN A 794 -11.10 -6.26 -10.14
C ASN A 794 -10.71 -6.95 -8.83
N PHE A 795 -11.57 -7.83 -8.32
CA PHE A 795 -11.23 -8.74 -7.23
C PHE A 795 -10.03 -9.63 -7.58
N GLY A 796 -9.98 -10.18 -8.80
CA GLY A 796 -8.85 -10.98 -9.29
C GLY A 796 -7.52 -10.22 -9.26
N ILE A 797 -7.53 -8.95 -9.71
CA ILE A 797 -6.35 -8.06 -9.69
C ILE A 797 -5.89 -7.79 -8.26
N ARG A 798 -6.81 -7.38 -7.37
CA ARG A 798 -6.49 -7.11 -5.95
C ARG A 798 -5.97 -8.34 -5.23
N LYS A 799 -6.60 -9.48 -5.45
CA LYS A 799 -6.16 -10.76 -4.88
C LYS A 799 -4.74 -11.10 -5.29
N ARG A 800 -4.41 -10.91 -6.58
CA ARG A 800 -3.05 -11.16 -7.07
C ARG A 800 -2.05 -10.22 -6.42
N LEU A 801 -2.35 -8.93 -6.31
CA LEU A 801 -1.50 -7.95 -5.64
C LEU A 801 -1.21 -8.34 -4.18
N LEU A 802 -2.23 -8.78 -3.44
CA LEU A 802 -2.09 -9.28 -2.08
C LEU A 802 -1.21 -10.55 -2.02
N GLU A 803 -1.35 -11.47 -2.96
CA GLU A 803 -0.55 -12.71 -2.99
C GLU A 803 0.95 -12.45 -3.17
N TYR A 804 1.32 -11.42 -3.96
CA TYR A 804 2.71 -10.96 -4.06
C TYR A 804 3.18 -10.30 -2.76
N ASP A 805 2.38 -9.39 -2.18
CA ASP A 805 2.75 -8.73 -0.92
C ASP A 805 2.76 -9.70 0.28
N ASP A 806 1.98 -10.78 0.28
CA ASP A 806 2.02 -11.81 1.33
C ASP A 806 3.39 -12.51 1.41
N VAL A 807 4.12 -12.60 0.28
CA VAL A 807 5.51 -13.08 0.28
C VAL A 807 6.42 -12.05 0.93
N MET A 808 6.31 -10.79 0.52
CA MET A 808 7.08 -9.67 1.10
C MET A 808 6.78 -9.47 2.58
N ASN A 809 5.53 -9.65 3.00
CA ASN A 809 5.10 -9.43 4.38
C ASN A 809 5.70 -10.46 5.34
N LYS A 810 5.89 -11.71 4.89
CA LYS A 810 6.61 -12.73 5.66
C LYS A 810 8.06 -12.33 5.90
N GLN A 811 8.74 -11.87 4.85
CA GLN A 811 10.13 -11.38 4.92
C GLN A 811 10.23 -10.14 5.81
N ARG A 812 9.34 -9.17 5.59
CA ARG A 812 9.20 -7.92 6.36
C ARG A 812 9.02 -8.19 7.85
N THR A 813 8.17 -9.16 8.23
CA THR A 813 7.93 -9.51 9.64
C THR A 813 9.21 -9.98 10.32
N VAL A 814 10.03 -10.79 9.63
CA VAL A 814 11.32 -11.25 10.17
C VAL A 814 12.28 -10.07 10.32
N ILE A 815 12.43 -9.25 9.28
CA ILE A 815 13.35 -8.12 9.29
C ILE A 815 12.95 -7.07 10.31
N TYR A 816 11.67 -6.71 10.40
CA TYR A 816 11.18 -5.74 11.38
C TYR A 816 11.31 -6.27 12.81
N SER A 817 11.18 -7.59 13.03
CA SER A 817 11.47 -8.19 14.35
C SER A 817 12.95 -8.06 14.71
N LYS A 818 13.87 -8.46 13.82
CA LYS A 818 15.33 -8.30 14.05
C LYS A 818 15.70 -6.83 14.26
N ARG A 819 15.08 -5.95 13.48
CA ARG A 819 15.27 -4.50 13.57
C ARG A 819 14.79 -3.95 14.90
N HIS A 820 13.61 -4.37 15.38
CA HIS A 820 13.09 -4.01 16.68
C HIS A 820 14.00 -4.53 17.82
N HIS A 821 14.50 -5.77 17.72
CA HIS A 821 15.46 -6.30 18.68
C HIS A 821 16.76 -5.47 18.71
N ALA A 822 17.27 -5.04 17.55
CA ALA A 822 18.44 -4.16 17.47
C ALA A 822 18.16 -2.76 18.02
N LEU A 823 16.96 -2.21 17.80
CA LEU A 823 16.56 -0.87 18.23
C LEU A 823 16.40 -0.78 19.75
N PHE A 824 15.73 -1.76 20.37
CA PHE A 824 15.47 -1.78 21.82
C PHE A 824 16.55 -2.52 22.62
N GLY A 825 17.31 -3.41 21.98
CA GLY A 825 18.33 -4.28 22.60
C GLY A 825 17.76 -5.55 23.23
N GLU A 826 16.43 -5.71 23.29
CA GLU A 826 15.77 -6.93 23.74
C GLU A 826 15.99 -8.05 22.70
N ARG A 827 16.32 -9.27 23.15
CA ARG A 827 16.57 -10.47 22.30
C ARG A 827 17.70 -10.34 21.26
N LEU A 828 18.39 -9.21 21.15
CA LEU A 828 19.51 -9.03 20.21
C LEU A 828 20.64 -10.06 20.43
N ALA A 829 20.95 -10.41 21.68
CA ALA A 829 21.97 -11.42 21.97
C ALA A 829 21.65 -12.78 21.34
N LEU A 830 20.37 -13.17 21.28
CA LEU A 830 19.91 -14.39 20.62
C LEU A 830 20.06 -14.29 19.10
N ASP A 831 19.68 -13.15 18.52
CA ASP A 831 19.83 -12.93 17.08
C ASP A 831 21.29 -13.00 16.65
N LEU A 832 22.20 -12.42 17.45
CA LEU A 832 23.65 -12.50 17.23
C LEU A 832 24.16 -13.92 17.40
N ASP A 833 23.77 -14.62 18.46
CA ASP A 833 24.19 -16.00 18.70
C ASP A 833 23.78 -16.95 17.55
N ASN A 834 22.54 -16.82 17.08
CA ASN A 834 22.05 -17.53 15.90
C ASN A 834 22.84 -17.14 14.64
N ALA A 835 23.22 -15.86 14.49
CA ALA A 835 24.05 -15.42 13.37
C ALA A 835 25.45 -16.06 13.43
N PHE A 836 26.10 -16.14 14.60
CA PHE A 836 27.37 -16.84 14.77
C PHE A 836 27.27 -18.32 14.37
N TYR A 837 26.21 -19.00 14.82
CA TYR A 837 26.00 -20.41 14.47
C TYR A 837 25.76 -20.59 12.96
N SER A 838 24.88 -19.78 12.38
CA SER A 838 24.54 -19.83 10.96
C SER A 838 25.75 -19.55 10.06
N VAL A 839 26.61 -18.58 10.41
CA VAL A 839 27.85 -18.30 9.67
C VAL A 839 28.84 -19.47 9.80
N ALA A 840 28.95 -20.08 10.98
CA ALA A 840 29.83 -21.24 11.17
C ALA A 840 29.36 -22.44 10.34
N GLU A 841 28.06 -22.70 10.33
CA GLU A 841 27.43 -23.75 9.53
C GLU A 841 27.66 -23.53 8.04
N ASP A 842 27.41 -22.32 7.54
CA ASP A 842 27.58 -21.98 6.13
C ASP A 842 29.06 -22.11 5.68
N VAL A 843 30.01 -21.63 6.49
CA VAL A 843 31.44 -21.79 6.21
C VAL A 843 31.83 -23.27 6.16
N ILE A 844 31.39 -24.09 7.12
CA ILE A 844 31.70 -25.52 7.10
C ILE A 844 31.09 -26.20 5.87
N ASN A 845 29.80 -25.98 5.58
CA ASN A 845 29.10 -26.65 4.50
C ASN A 845 29.69 -26.30 3.13
N ASN A 846 29.98 -25.02 2.88
CA ASN A 846 30.50 -24.57 1.58
C ASN A 846 31.89 -25.12 1.29
N TYR A 847 32.83 -25.01 2.23
CA TYR A 847 34.22 -25.43 1.99
C TYR A 847 34.39 -26.95 2.09
N LYS A 848 33.57 -27.62 2.89
CA LYS A 848 33.61 -29.08 2.99
C LYS A 848 33.05 -29.78 1.76
N ALA A 849 31.97 -29.24 1.17
CA ALA A 849 31.46 -29.73 -0.11
C ALA A 849 32.52 -29.67 -1.23
N LEU A 850 33.39 -28.66 -1.18
CA LEU A 850 34.50 -28.47 -2.12
C LEU A 850 35.80 -29.21 -1.72
N ASN A 851 35.86 -29.82 -0.53
CA ASN A 851 37.08 -30.36 0.09
C ASN A 851 38.25 -29.34 0.16
N ASP A 852 37.93 -28.07 0.37
CA ASP A 852 38.91 -26.97 0.40
C ASP A 852 39.21 -26.51 1.84
N TYR A 853 40.16 -27.19 2.48
CA TYR A 853 40.57 -26.87 3.85
C TYR A 853 41.34 -25.54 3.96
N GLU A 854 42.13 -25.17 2.96
CA GLU A 854 42.88 -23.91 2.99
C GLU A 854 41.95 -22.71 2.83
N GLY A 855 40.95 -22.82 1.94
CA GLY A 855 39.87 -21.83 1.83
C GLY A 855 39.05 -21.73 3.11
N PHE A 856 38.73 -22.86 3.75
CA PHE A 856 38.06 -22.88 5.06
C PHE A 856 38.86 -22.12 6.12
N LYS A 857 40.17 -22.36 6.20
CA LYS A 857 41.03 -21.67 7.17
C LYS A 857 41.04 -20.15 6.94
N LEU A 858 41.12 -19.73 5.68
CA LEU A 858 41.06 -18.32 5.30
C LEU A 858 39.70 -17.70 5.68
N ALA A 859 38.60 -18.42 5.41
CA ALA A 859 37.25 -17.97 5.77
C ALA A 859 37.06 -17.82 7.29
N ALA A 860 37.62 -18.73 8.09
CA ALA A 860 37.59 -18.62 9.56
C ALA A 860 38.31 -17.35 10.06
N ILE A 861 39.44 -16.98 9.44
CA ILE A 861 40.17 -15.74 9.74
C ILE A 861 39.35 -14.52 9.31
N VAL A 862 38.81 -14.52 8.10
CA VAL A 862 38.07 -13.39 7.55
C VAL A 862 36.79 -13.13 8.35
N HIS A 863 35.99 -14.15 8.64
CA HIS A 863 34.69 -13.96 9.29
C HIS A 863 34.78 -13.86 10.82
N PHE A 864 35.63 -14.65 11.47
CA PHE A 864 35.67 -14.73 12.94
C PHE A 864 36.95 -14.17 13.57
N GLY A 865 37.97 -13.85 12.76
CA GLY A 865 39.27 -13.39 13.27
C GLY A 865 40.02 -14.46 14.06
N ILE A 866 39.82 -15.76 13.73
CA ILE A 866 40.46 -16.89 14.43
C ILE A 866 41.34 -17.71 13.49
N ASP A 867 42.44 -18.21 14.02
CA ASP A 867 43.16 -19.35 13.46
C ASP A 867 42.60 -20.62 14.13
N THR A 868 41.71 -21.33 13.43
CA THR A 868 40.93 -22.44 13.99
C THR A 868 41.80 -23.61 14.43
N THR A 869 41.37 -24.32 15.48
CA THR A 869 42.06 -25.55 15.93
C THR A 869 41.61 -26.81 15.17
N ILE A 870 40.61 -26.68 14.30
CA ILE A 870 40.14 -27.77 13.44
C ILE A 870 41.26 -28.16 12.48
N THR A 871 41.75 -29.39 12.59
CA THR A 871 42.82 -29.89 11.71
C THR A 871 42.26 -30.38 10.37
N THR A 872 43.11 -30.48 9.34
CA THR A 872 42.73 -31.06 8.04
C THR A 872 42.19 -32.49 8.18
N GLU A 873 42.70 -33.27 9.12
CA GLU A 873 42.17 -34.61 9.39
C GLU A 873 40.77 -34.58 9.99
N GLU A 874 40.52 -33.69 10.95
CA GLU A 874 39.19 -33.52 11.56
C GLU A 874 38.17 -33.02 10.55
N PHE A 875 38.55 -32.02 9.74
CA PHE A 875 37.73 -31.44 8.68
C PHE A 875 37.21 -32.51 7.70
N ASN A 876 38.10 -33.43 7.31
CA ASN A 876 37.77 -34.50 6.37
C ASN A 876 37.01 -35.68 7.00
N LYS A 877 37.23 -35.98 8.30
CA LYS A 877 36.69 -37.19 8.95
C LYS A 877 35.41 -36.97 9.75
N GLN A 878 35.21 -35.81 10.35
CA GLN A 878 34.07 -35.54 11.23
C GLN A 878 32.80 -35.19 10.43
N SER A 879 31.64 -35.13 11.08
CA SER A 879 30.41 -34.64 10.41
C SER A 879 30.43 -33.11 10.30
N GLU A 880 29.68 -32.56 9.35
CA GLU A 880 29.45 -31.10 9.24
C GLU A 880 28.97 -30.52 10.56
N THR A 881 27.94 -31.11 11.17
CA THR A 881 27.41 -30.68 12.47
C THR A 881 28.46 -30.60 13.59
N THR A 882 29.34 -31.60 13.71
CA THR A 882 30.37 -31.60 14.76
C THR A 882 31.41 -30.51 14.54
N LEU A 883 31.77 -30.26 13.27
CA LEU A 883 32.70 -29.19 12.90
C LEU A 883 32.08 -27.80 13.10
N THR A 884 30.79 -27.64 12.76
CA THR A 884 30.01 -26.42 13.00
C THR A 884 30.00 -26.09 14.48
N ASP A 885 29.64 -27.03 15.35
CA ASP A 885 29.58 -26.81 16.80
C ASP A 885 30.96 -26.41 17.37
N LYS A 886 32.04 -27.05 16.88
CA LYS A 886 33.41 -26.73 17.29
C LYS A 886 33.84 -25.32 16.83
N LEU A 887 33.60 -24.99 15.56
CA LEU A 887 33.94 -23.68 15.00
C LEU A 887 33.14 -22.55 15.68
N TYR A 888 31.84 -22.77 15.89
CA TYR A 888 30.97 -21.84 16.61
C TYR A 888 31.47 -21.59 18.04
N ALA A 889 31.85 -22.64 18.78
CA ALA A 889 32.38 -22.48 20.13
C ALA A 889 33.70 -21.68 20.16
N GLU A 890 34.61 -21.92 19.20
CA GLU A 890 35.84 -21.13 19.04
C GLU A 890 35.54 -19.66 18.73
N ALA A 891 34.60 -19.41 17.81
CA ALA A 891 34.21 -18.07 17.40
C ALA A 891 33.57 -17.25 18.53
N VAL A 892 32.59 -17.83 19.25
CA VAL A 892 31.93 -17.17 20.38
C VAL A 892 32.92 -16.86 21.50
N THR A 893 33.84 -17.79 21.81
CA THR A 893 34.88 -17.58 22.81
C THR A 893 35.80 -16.42 22.43
N ASN A 894 36.21 -16.35 21.16
CA ASN A 894 37.02 -15.24 20.66
C ASN A 894 36.28 -13.90 20.73
N TYR A 895 35.00 -13.90 20.34
CA TYR A 895 34.16 -12.70 20.39
C TYR A 895 33.96 -12.19 21.82
N GLN A 896 33.70 -13.08 22.79
CA GLN A 896 33.58 -12.71 24.20
C GLN A 896 34.87 -12.07 24.75
N ARG A 897 36.03 -12.63 24.41
CA ARG A 897 37.33 -12.02 24.75
C ARG A 897 37.46 -10.63 24.13
N LYS A 898 37.10 -10.46 22.86
CA LYS A 898 37.14 -9.18 22.16
C LYS A 898 36.22 -8.13 22.80
N LYS A 899 35.00 -8.53 23.19
CA LYS A 899 34.03 -7.68 23.91
C LYS A 899 34.61 -7.16 25.22
N GLN A 900 35.31 -8.01 25.98
CA GLN A 900 35.98 -7.60 27.22
C GLN A 900 37.14 -6.62 26.94
N GLU A 901 37.97 -6.89 25.93
CA GLU A 901 39.07 -6.00 25.53
C GLU A 901 38.57 -4.61 25.12
N LEU A 902 37.52 -4.53 24.30
CA LEU A 902 36.91 -3.27 23.87
C LEU A 902 36.35 -2.46 25.06
N ALA A 903 35.66 -3.13 25.99
CA ALA A 903 35.13 -2.49 27.19
C ALA A 903 36.24 -1.90 28.07
N VAL A 904 37.32 -2.65 28.29
CA VAL A 904 38.49 -2.22 29.09
C VAL A 904 39.22 -1.05 28.41
N ASN A 905 39.44 -1.11 27.10
CA ASN A 905 40.15 -0.08 26.35
C ASN A 905 39.38 1.25 26.25
N ALA A 906 38.05 1.20 26.25
CA ALA A 906 37.21 2.39 26.18
C ALA A 906 37.10 3.14 27.53
N LEU A 907 37.16 2.42 28.65
CA LEU A 907 36.94 2.99 30.00
C LEU A 907 37.82 4.21 30.34
N PRO A 908 39.14 4.21 30.07
CA PRO A 908 39.99 5.37 30.32
C PRO A 908 39.49 6.63 29.59
N VAL A 909 39.02 6.49 28.35
CA VAL A 909 38.53 7.60 27.53
C VAL A 909 37.29 8.23 28.16
N PHE A 910 36.30 7.41 28.54
CA PHE A 910 35.07 7.91 29.17
C PHE A 910 35.32 8.54 30.55
N LYS A 911 36.22 7.96 31.36
CA LYS A 911 36.65 8.55 32.64
C LYS A 911 37.32 9.90 32.43
N ASN A 912 38.17 10.01 31.41
CA ASN A 912 38.89 11.24 31.09
C ASN A 912 37.94 12.37 30.64
N ILE A 913 36.96 12.04 29.79
CA ILE A 913 35.92 12.99 29.36
C ILE A 913 35.12 13.49 30.57
N LYS A 914 34.67 12.60 31.46
CA LYS A 914 33.91 12.99 32.67
C LYS A 914 34.72 13.89 33.62
N LEU A 915 36.03 13.65 33.73
CA LEU A 915 36.94 14.43 34.58
C LEU A 915 37.24 15.83 34.02
N HIS A 916 37.43 15.98 32.70
CA HIS A 916 37.87 17.25 32.10
C HIS A 916 36.75 18.11 31.51
N GLN A 917 35.66 17.51 31.03
CA GLN A 917 34.58 18.24 30.36
C GLN A 917 33.35 18.43 31.26
N GLY A 918 33.23 17.76 32.41
CA GLY A 918 32.20 18.01 33.43
C GLY A 918 30.86 17.28 33.21
N ASN A 919 29.93 17.39 34.17
CA ASN A 919 28.67 16.61 34.25
C ASN A 919 27.61 16.90 33.17
N HIS A 920 27.89 17.75 32.17
CA HIS A 920 26.88 18.16 31.19
C HIS A 920 26.80 17.25 29.95
N ILE A 921 27.76 16.33 29.77
CA ILE A 921 27.78 15.40 28.64
C ILE A 921 27.03 14.12 29.00
N GLU A 922 25.85 13.94 28.42
CA GLU A 922 25.02 12.74 28.64
C GLU A 922 25.40 11.59 27.69
N ASN A 923 25.69 11.89 26.43
CA ASN A 923 25.95 10.91 25.37
C ASN A 923 27.26 11.22 24.62
N VAL A 924 27.94 10.15 24.22
CA VAL A 924 29.23 10.21 23.53
C VAL A 924 29.14 9.40 22.24
N ILE A 925 29.64 9.96 21.14
CA ILE A 925 29.79 9.23 19.87
C ILE A 925 31.18 8.59 19.84
N VAL A 926 31.22 7.28 19.66
CA VAL A 926 32.45 6.50 19.54
C VAL A 926 32.52 5.90 18.13
N PRO A 927 33.55 6.24 17.35
CA PRO A 927 33.78 5.58 16.06
C PRO A 927 34.38 4.19 16.26
N PHE A 928 33.87 3.21 15.52
CA PHE A 928 34.37 1.85 15.42
C PHE A 928 34.72 1.54 13.97
N THR A 929 35.80 0.80 13.77
CA THR A 929 36.25 0.36 12.45
C THR A 929 36.68 -1.10 12.46
N ASP A 930 36.37 -1.82 11.39
CA ASP A 930 36.92 -3.14 11.07
C ASP A 930 38.13 -3.05 10.12
N GLY A 931 38.57 -1.82 9.79
CA GLY A 931 39.61 -1.52 8.80
C GLY A 931 39.08 -1.18 7.40
N LYS A 932 37.84 -1.56 7.07
CA LYS A 932 37.17 -1.26 5.79
C LYS A 932 36.05 -0.24 5.97
N LYS A 933 35.19 -0.45 6.97
CA LYS A 933 34.00 0.34 7.28
C LYS A 933 34.21 1.05 8.61
N THR A 934 33.76 2.29 8.69
CA THR A 934 33.73 3.04 9.96
C THR A 934 32.29 3.37 10.32
N LEU A 935 31.87 2.98 11.51
CA LEU A 935 30.54 3.22 12.04
C LEU A 935 30.62 3.99 13.35
N GLN A 936 29.60 4.79 13.62
CA GLN A 936 29.53 5.60 14.85
C GLN A 936 28.48 4.99 15.77
N ALA A 937 28.87 4.67 17.01
CA ALA A 937 27.95 4.22 18.04
C ALA A 937 27.74 5.34 19.05
N LEU A 938 26.48 5.65 19.33
CA LEU A 938 26.09 6.53 20.42
C LEU A 938 25.99 5.71 21.71
N ALA A 939 26.67 6.13 22.77
CA ALA A 939 26.59 5.49 24.08
C ALA A 939 26.38 6.52 25.20
N SER A 940 25.56 6.16 26.19
CA SER A 940 25.31 6.99 27.37
C SER A 940 26.52 6.95 28.30
N MET A 941 27.07 8.12 28.64
CA MET A 941 28.25 8.23 29.49
C MET A 941 28.04 7.59 30.86
N GLN A 942 26.88 7.83 31.48
CA GLN A 942 26.58 7.31 32.81
C GLN A 942 26.46 5.79 32.79
N LYS A 943 25.68 5.23 31.85
CA LYS A 943 25.51 3.76 31.74
C LYS A 943 26.83 3.05 31.45
N VAL A 944 27.68 3.61 30.57
CA VAL A 944 29.00 3.03 30.24
C VAL A 944 29.91 2.99 31.47
N LEU A 945 29.90 4.03 32.30
CA LEU A 945 30.72 4.05 33.52
C LEU A 945 30.19 3.09 34.59
N ASP A 946 28.86 3.04 34.79
CA ASP A 946 28.22 2.16 35.77
C ASP A 946 28.37 0.68 35.39
N SER A 947 28.39 0.38 34.08
CA SER A 947 28.54 -0.97 33.54
C SER A 947 30.00 -1.38 33.28
N ASN A 948 31.00 -0.60 33.71
CA ASN A 948 32.42 -0.84 33.39
C ASN A 948 32.71 -1.08 31.89
N GLY A 949 32.13 -0.29 31.00
CA GLY A 949 32.39 -0.35 29.55
C GLY A 949 31.48 -1.30 28.75
N VAL A 950 30.74 -2.20 29.40
CA VAL A 950 29.87 -3.19 28.72
C VAL A 950 28.78 -2.54 27.86
N GLU A 951 28.14 -1.46 28.33
CA GLU A 951 27.07 -0.77 27.58
C GLU A 951 27.57 -0.19 26.25
N LEU A 952 28.85 0.18 26.15
CA LEU A 952 29.41 0.67 24.90
C LEU A 952 29.41 -0.44 23.83
N VAL A 953 29.78 -1.66 24.22
CA VAL A 953 29.79 -2.81 23.30
C VAL A 953 28.37 -3.25 22.96
N ASN A 954 27.43 -3.20 23.91
CA ASN A 954 26.01 -3.45 23.60
C ASN A 954 25.46 -2.38 22.64
N SER A 955 25.86 -1.12 22.80
CA SER A 955 25.49 -0.04 21.88
C SER A 955 26.12 -0.22 20.50
N LEU A 956 27.34 -0.76 20.43
CA LEU A 956 27.99 -1.17 19.19
C LEU A 956 27.19 -2.26 18.47
N GLU A 957 26.87 -3.35 19.19
CA GLU A 957 26.05 -4.47 18.70
C GLU A 957 24.72 -3.97 18.12
N ARG A 958 23.99 -3.10 18.84
CA ARG A 958 22.73 -2.50 18.37
C ARG A 958 22.89 -1.70 17.08
N ASN A 959 23.80 -0.72 17.08
CA ASN A 959 23.94 0.22 15.96
C ASN A 959 24.44 -0.46 14.67
N ILE A 960 25.42 -1.37 14.77
CA ILE A 960 25.92 -2.10 13.60
C ILE A 960 24.84 -3.00 13.04
N THR A 961 24.19 -3.79 13.90
CA THR A 961 23.15 -4.73 13.47
C THR A 961 22.03 -3.97 12.75
N LEU A 962 21.59 -2.85 13.33
CA LEU A 962 20.57 -2.00 12.73
C LEU A 962 21.00 -1.46 11.34
N ALA A 963 22.21 -0.91 11.24
CA ALA A 963 22.72 -0.32 10.00
C ALA A 963 22.92 -1.36 8.88
N LEU A 964 23.47 -2.53 9.20
CA LEU A 964 23.69 -3.59 8.21
C LEU A 964 22.38 -4.24 7.75
N ILE A 965 21.40 -4.41 8.66
CA ILE A 965 20.05 -4.84 8.29
C ILE A 965 19.41 -3.84 7.34
N ASP A 966 19.50 -2.54 7.63
CA ASP A 966 18.94 -1.49 6.77
C ASP A 966 19.47 -1.53 5.36
N ASP A 967 20.80 -1.52 5.22
CA ASP A 967 21.45 -1.46 3.92
C ASP A 967 21.12 -2.69 3.07
N ALA A 968 21.16 -3.88 3.67
CA ALA A 968 20.80 -5.10 2.96
C ALA A 968 19.31 -5.16 2.62
N TRP A 969 18.43 -4.72 3.52
CA TRP A 969 16.98 -4.70 3.27
C TRP A 969 16.61 -3.72 2.15
N LYS A 970 17.26 -2.55 2.09
CA LYS A 970 17.08 -1.59 0.99
C LYS A 970 17.44 -2.20 -0.37
N GLU A 971 18.59 -2.87 -0.46
CA GLU A 971 19.00 -3.55 -1.72
C GLU A 971 18.07 -4.72 -2.06
N HIS A 972 17.61 -5.47 -1.06
CA HIS A 972 16.65 -6.56 -1.26
C HIS A 972 15.31 -6.05 -1.78
N LEU A 973 14.77 -4.95 -1.23
CA LEU A 973 13.54 -4.34 -1.75
C LEU A 973 13.65 -3.97 -3.23
N ARG A 974 14.81 -3.46 -3.65
CA ARG A 974 15.09 -3.17 -5.06
C ARG A 974 15.10 -4.44 -5.91
N ALA A 975 15.82 -5.47 -5.48
CA ALA A 975 15.85 -6.76 -6.19
C ALA A 975 14.45 -7.40 -6.30
N MET A 976 13.61 -7.21 -5.27
CA MET A 976 12.23 -7.70 -5.25
C MET A 976 11.31 -6.95 -6.22
N ASP A 977 11.51 -5.64 -6.40
CA ASP A 977 10.80 -4.84 -7.40
C ASP A 977 11.18 -5.29 -8.83
N ASP A 978 12.46 -5.53 -9.08
CA ASP A 978 12.97 -6.03 -10.37
C ASP A 978 12.44 -7.45 -10.67
N LEU A 979 12.46 -8.34 -9.67
CA LEU A 979 11.93 -9.70 -9.78
C LEU A 979 10.43 -9.70 -10.10
N LYS A 980 9.65 -8.81 -9.49
CA LYS A 980 8.21 -8.71 -9.74
C LYS A 980 7.89 -8.38 -11.20
N GLN A 981 8.73 -7.56 -11.84
CA GLN A 981 8.60 -7.22 -13.26
C GLN A 981 9.07 -8.38 -14.16
N SER A 982 10.23 -8.96 -13.87
CA SER A 982 10.83 -10.00 -14.72
C SER A 982 9.97 -11.27 -14.79
N VAL A 983 9.37 -11.67 -13.67
CA VAL A 983 8.59 -12.91 -13.56
C VAL A 983 7.28 -12.87 -14.38
N GLN A 984 6.81 -11.69 -14.80
CA GLN A 984 5.66 -11.60 -15.72
C GLN A 984 5.96 -12.27 -17.08
N THR A 985 7.22 -12.27 -17.51
CA THR A 985 7.64 -12.93 -18.75
C THR A 985 7.52 -14.46 -18.68
N ALA A 986 7.52 -15.05 -17.48
CA ALA A 986 7.36 -16.50 -17.33
C ALA A 986 5.98 -17.01 -17.76
N SER A 987 4.99 -16.12 -17.90
CA SER A 987 3.68 -16.46 -18.48
C SER A 987 3.80 -16.96 -19.93
N TYR A 988 4.84 -16.58 -20.67
CA TYR A 988 5.11 -17.09 -22.03
C TYR A 988 5.50 -18.57 -22.03
N GLU A 989 6.05 -19.09 -20.92
CA GLU A 989 6.44 -20.50 -20.76
C GLU A 989 5.31 -21.39 -20.19
N GLN A 990 4.09 -20.87 -20.04
CA GLN A 990 2.95 -21.56 -19.41
C GLN A 990 3.19 -21.99 -17.95
N LYS A 991 4.12 -21.34 -17.25
CA LYS A 991 4.30 -21.49 -15.79
C LYS A 991 3.53 -20.40 -15.05
N ASP A 992 3.14 -20.66 -13.80
CA ASP A 992 2.51 -19.64 -12.95
C ASP A 992 3.57 -18.64 -12.43
N PRO A 993 3.48 -17.35 -12.83
CA PRO A 993 4.41 -16.31 -12.37
C PRO A 993 4.49 -16.24 -10.83
N LEU A 994 3.39 -16.43 -10.11
CA LEU A 994 3.39 -16.31 -8.65
C LEU A 994 4.23 -17.40 -7.98
N VAL A 995 4.25 -18.61 -8.55
CA VAL A 995 5.04 -19.73 -8.01
C VAL A 995 6.53 -19.46 -8.20
N ILE A 996 6.92 -18.98 -9.39
CA ILE A 996 8.31 -18.60 -9.67
C ILE A 996 8.73 -17.47 -8.75
N TYR A 997 7.91 -16.42 -8.63
CA TYR A 997 8.17 -15.31 -7.73
C TYR A 997 8.41 -15.77 -6.30
N LYS A 998 7.59 -16.70 -5.77
CA LYS A 998 7.76 -17.22 -4.41
C LYS A 998 9.09 -17.93 -4.19
N VAL A 999 9.55 -18.71 -5.18
CA VAL A 999 10.82 -19.46 -5.08
C VAL A 999 12.01 -18.50 -5.17
N GLU A 1000 12.03 -17.65 -6.20
CA GLU A 1000 13.13 -16.70 -6.40
C GLU A 1000 13.20 -15.67 -5.26
N ALA A 1001 12.04 -15.17 -4.79
CA ALA A 1001 11.97 -14.26 -3.65
C ALA A 1001 12.51 -14.89 -2.37
N TYR A 1002 12.25 -16.19 -2.15
CA TYR A 1002 12.77 -16.92 -1.00
C TYR A 1002 14.29 -17.06 -1.10
N ASN A 1003 14.83 -17.40 -2.26
CA ASN A 1003 16.27 -17.52 -2.48
C ASN A 1003 16.97 -16.18 -2.25
N LEU A 1004 16.49 -15.10 -2.87
CA LEU A 1004 17.02 -13.74 -2.66
C LEU A 1004 17.03 -13.34 -1.18
N PHE A 1005 15.94 -13.65 -0.47
CA PHE A 1005 15.84 -13.34 0.96
C PHE A 1005 16.79 -14.18 1.81
N SER A 1006 16.93 -15.47 1.51
CA SER A 1006 17.86 -16.37 2.20
C SER A 1006 19.32 -15.92 2.00
N ASP A 1007 19.67 -15.54 0.78
CA ASP A 1007 21.00 -15.03 0.44
C ASP A 1007 21.29 -13.70 1.13
N MET A 1008 20.29 -12.81 1.17
CA MET A 1008 20.38 -11.54 1.90
C MET A 1008 20.56 -11.78 3.40
N ASP A 1009 19.75 -12.61 4.07
CA ASP A 1009 19.88 -12.87 5.51
C ASP A 1009 21.23 -13.50 5.86
N THR A 1010 21.71 -14.45 5.05
CA THR A 1010 23.03 -15.06 5.20
C THR A 1010 24.15 -14.02 5.08
N THR A 1011 24.05 -13.13 4.08
CA THR A 1011 25.01 -12.06 3.85
C THR A 1011 25.03 -11.04 4.99
N VAL A 1012 23.84 -10.69 5.53
CA VAL A 1012 23.70 -9.82 6.69
C VAL A 1012 24.36 -10.44 7.92
N ASN A 1013 24.07 -11.71 8.22
CA ASN A 1013 24.67 -12.42 9.35
C ASN A 1013 26.20 -12.46 9.24
N LYS A 1014 26.74 -12.76 8.04
CA LYS A 1014 28.19 -12.72 7.76
C LYS A 1014 28.79 -11.34 8.02
N ASN A 1015 28.18 -10.29 7.48
CA ASN A 1015 28.67 -8.92 7.62
C ASN A 1015 28.65 -8.45 9.08
N ILE A 1016 27.61 -8.81 9.85
CA ILE A 1016 27.49 -8.49 11.27
C ILE A 1016 28.61 -9.18 12.05
N VAL A 1017 28.77 -10.50 11.86
CA VAL A 1017 29.79 -11.30 12.55
C VAL A 1017 31.21 -10.85 12.20
N GLU A 1018 31.49 -10.61 10.91
CA GLU A 1018 32.78 -10.08 10.45
C GLU A 1018 33.09 -8.75 11.13
N PHE A 1019 32.17 -7.79 11.08
CA PHE A 1019 32.40 -6.48 11.70
C PHE A 1019 32.62 -6.61 13.21
N LEU A 1020 31.78 -7.37 13.91
CA LEU A 1020 31.87 -7.52 15.37
C LEU A 1020 33.17 -8.20 15.82
N CYS A 1021 33.66 -9.19 15.08
CA CYS A 1021 34.92 -9.88 15.39
C CYS A 1021 36.16 -9.00 15.15
N HIS A 1022 36.11 -8.12 14.14
CA HIS A 1022 37.24 -7.26 13.74
C HIS A 1022 37.16 -5.83 14.29
N ALA A 1023 36.06 -5.45 14.96
CA ALA A 1023 35.84 -4.10 15.45
C ALA A 1023 36.94 -3.63 16.39
N ASN A 1024 37.44 -2.42 16.14
CA ASN A 1024 38.40 -1.69 16.97
C ASN A 1024 38.01 -0.20 17.06
N ILE A 1025 38.48 0.47 18.11
CA ILE A 1025 38.37 1.92 18.26
C ILE A 1025 39.64 2.54 17.63
N PRO A 1026 39.53 3.45 16.65
CA PRO A 1026 40.68 4.12 16.05
C PRO A 1026 41.51 4.87 17.10
N THR A 1027 42.80 4.56 17.24
CA THR A 1027 43.70 5.10 18.28
C THR A 1027 44.42 6.40 17.92
N ASN A 1028 44.17 6.99 16.74
CA ASN A 1028 45.05 8.03 16.17
C ASN A 1028 44.59 9.50 16.29
N ASP A 1029 43.58 9.85 17.08
CA ASP A 1029 43.35 11.25 17.47
C ASP A 1029 42.48 11.34 18.73
N GLU A 1030 43.04 11.85 19.84
CA GLU A 1030 42.28 12.21 21.06
C GLU A 1030 41.16 13.25 20.80
N GLN A 1031 41.09 13.82 19.58
CA GLN A 1031 40.08 14.78 19.12
C GLN A 1031 38.83 14.17 18.45
N GLN A 1032 38.75 12.83 18.26
CA GLN A 1032 37.63 12.21 17.52
C GLN A 1032 36.42 11.81 18.37
N VAL A 1033 36.58 11.60 19.68
CA VAL A 1033 35.45 11.34 20.59
C VAL A 1033 34.82 12.68 20.98
N LYS A 1034 33.67 12.99 20.38
CA LYS A 1034 32.97 14.27 20.56
C LYS A 1034 31.73 14.09 21.42
N GLU A 1035 31.32 15.18 22.07
CA GLU A 1035 29.97 15.30 22.64
C GLU A 1035 28.96 14.97 21.53
N GLY A 1036 28.15 13.94 21.78
CA GLY A 1036 27.21 13.41 20.82
C GLY A 1036 25.80 13.89 21.12
N ARG A 1037 25.19 14.64 20.21
CA ARG A 1037 23.73 14.80 20.21
C ARG A 1037 23.13 13.62 19.46
N GLN A 1038 22.03 13.06 19.97
CA GLN A 1038 21.20 12.14 19.20
C GLN A 1038 20.78 12.85 17.91
N GLN A 1039 21.29 12.37 16.76
CA GLN A 1039 20.81 12.83 15.47
C GLN A 1039 19.46 12.17 15.22
N LYS A 1040 18.43 12.98 14.94
CA LYS A 1040 17.15 12.47 14.48
C LYS A 1040 17.30 11.87 13.09
N THR A 1041 16.49 10.88 12.78
CA THR A 1041 16.42 10.27 11.46
C THR A 1041 15.99 11.34 10.44
N ASP A 1042 16.85 11.64 9.46
CA ASP A 1042 16.52 12.63 8.42
C ASP A 1042 15.60 11.99 7.37
N LEU A 1043 14.30 12.27 7.52
CA LEU A 1043 13.25 11.81 6.61
C LEU A 1043 12.90 12.87 5.56
N SER A 1044 13.56 14.03 5.55
CA SER A 1044 13.20 15.18 4.69
C SER A 1044 13.40 14.94 3.19
N LYS A 1045 14.32 14.04 2.84
CA LYS A 1045 14.61 13.67 1.44
C LYS A 1045 13.76 12.51 0.92
N MET A 1046 12.88 11.95 1.75
CA MET A 1046 12.02 10.85 1.36
C MET A 1046 10.75 11.38 0.71
N LYS A 1047 10.30 10.68 -0.34
CA LYS A 1047 9.03 10.94 -1.01
C LYS A 1047 8.09 9.80 -0.68
N ILE A 1048 6.88 10.14 -0.27
CA ILE A 1048 5.78 9.19 -0.10
C ILE A 1048 4.89 9.25 -1.34
N ASN A 1049 4.30 8.12 -1.74
CA ASN A 1049 3.34 8.10 -2.85
C ASN A 1049 1.95 8.63 -2.46
N LYS A 1050 1.84 9.44 -1.39
CA LYS A 1050 0.58 9.99 -0.89
C LYS A 1050 -0.08 10.89 -1.93
N ASP A 1051 0.65 11.85 -2.49
CA ASP A 1051 0.10 12.75 -3.51
C ASP A 1051 -0.36 11.98 -4.75
N ASP A 1052 0.34 10.89 -5.10
CA ASP A 1052 -0.10 9.99 -6.16
C ASP A 1052 -1.41 9.29 -5.79
N ILE A 1053 -1.57 8.80 -4.56
CA ILE A 1053 -2.79 8.14 -4.07
C ILE A 1053 -3.95 9.15 -4.00
N ASP A 1054 -3.72 10.33 -3.44
CA ASP A 1054 -4.71 11.38 -3.25
C ASP A 1054 -5.13 11.99 -4.61
N ALA A 1055 -4.19 12.22 -5.54
CA ALA A 1055 -4.47 12.70 -6.89
C ALA A 1055 -5.11 11.63 -7.78
N ARG A 1056 -4.87 10.34 -7.50
CA ARG A 1056 -5.52 9.23 -8.21
C ARG A 1056 -7.02 9.17 -7.92
N GLY A 1057 -7.45 9.54 -6.71
CA GLY A 1057 -8.87 9.66 -6.32
C GLY A 1057 -9.78 8.50 -6.74
N ASP A 1058 -11.09 8.71 -6.68
CA ASP A 1058 -12.11 7.76 -7.19
C ASP A 1058 -12.11 7.63 -8.74
N ASP A 1059 -11.26 8.38 -9.46
CA ASP A 1059 -11.24 8.48 -10.94
C ASP A 1059 -10.67 7.20 -11.63
N TYR A 1060 -10.13 6.24 -10.85
CA TYR A 1060 -9.59 4.98 -11.38
C TYR A 1060 -10.64 3.96 -11.82
N ALA A 1061 -11.94 4.22 -11.63
CA ALA A 1061 -13.01 3.37 -12.17
C ALA A 1061 -13.22 3.57 -13.69
N ALA A 1062 -12.34 4.31 -14.40
CA ALA A 1062 -12.46 4.53 -15.84
C ALA A 1062 -11.22 4.10 -16.65
N ASN A 1063 -10.03 4.01 -16.05
CA ASN A 1063 -8.77 3.72 -16.77
C ASN A 1063 -8.00 2.56 -16.12
N GLU A 1064 -8.45 1.32 -16.37
CA GLU A 1064 -7.78 0.08 -15.95
C GLU A 1064 -6.65 -0.41 -16.89
N ASN A 1065 -6.25 0.39 -17.89
CA ASN A 1065 -5.24 -0.05 -18.87
C ASN A 1065 -3.77 0.09 -18.41
N ASP A 1066 -3.51 0.50 -17.17
CA ASP A 1066 -2.15 0.68 -16.63
C ASP A 1066 -1.47 -0.63 -16.20
N TYR A 1067 -2.12 -1.79 -16.34
CA TYR A 1067 -1.42 -3.08 -16.40
C TYR A 1067 -1.17 -3.44 -17.86
N TYR A 1068 0.05 -3.21 -18.32
CA TYR A 1068 0.50 -3.69 -19.63
C TYR A 1068 0.51 -5.22 -19.61
N ASP A 1069 -0.54 -5.84 -20.15
CA ASP A 1069 -0.54 -7.24 -20.57
C ASP A 1069 0.01 -7.29 -22.01
N PRO A 1070 1.25 -7.77 -22.24
CA PRO A 1070 1.79 -7.90 -23.58
C PRO A 1070 1.26 -9.13 -24.33
N SER A 1071 0.28 -9.85 -23.79
CA SER A 1071 -0.39 -10.94 -24.50
C SER A 1071 -1.65 -10.42 -25.21
N GLY A 1072 -1.53 -10.22 -26.53
CA GLY A 1072 -2.69 -10.02 -27.37
C GLY A 1072 -3.74 -11.10 -27.12
N HIS A 1073 -5.01 -10.68 -27.00
CA HIS A 1073 -6.17 -11.52 -26.70
C HIS A 1073 -6.08 -12.98 -27.18
N VAL A 1074 -5.59 -13.87 -26.34
CA VAL A 1074 -5.94 -15.28 -26.45
C VAL A 1074 -7.37 -15.36 -25.92
N LYS A 1075 -8.32 -15.76 -26.77
CA LYS A 1075 -9.66 -16.17 -26.31
C LYS A 1075 -9.47 -17.22 -25.22
N GLN A 1076 -9.55 -16.80 -23.96
CA GLN A 1076 -9.67 -17.73 -22.85
C GLN A 1076 -10.96 -18.52 -23.08
N GLN A 1077 -10.81 -19.80 -23.38
CA GLN A 1077 -11.94 -20.71 -23.32
C GLN A 1077 -12.47 -20.69 -21.89
N PRO A 1078 -13.80 -20.67 -21.69
CA PRO A 1078 -14.36 -20.68 -20.34
C PRO A 1078 -13.79 -21.87 -19.58
N VAL A 1079 -13.50 -21.68 -18.29
CA VAL A 1079 -13.19 -22.77 -17.36
C VAL A 1079 -14.26 -23.84 -17.56
N VAL A 1080 -13.87 -24.94 -18.21
CA VAL A 1080 -14.73 -26.10 -18.33
C VAL A 1080 -14.85 -26.62 -16.91
N ALA A 1081 -16.00 -26.38 -16.28
CA ALA A 1081 -16.34 -27.02 -15.02
C ALA A 1081 -16.00 -28.50 -15.16
N ALA A 1082 -15.18 -29.04 -14.24
CA ALA A 1082 -14.87 -30.46 -14.20
C ALA A 1082 -16.19 -31.25 -14.39
N PRO A 1083 -16.22 -32.28 -15.26
CA PRO A 1083 -17.44 -32.92 -15.68
C PRO A 1083 -18.29 -33.30 -14.46
N LYS A 1084 -19.45 -32.64 -14.30
CA LYS A 1084 -20.42 -32.98 -13.26
C LYS A 1084 -20.88 -34.40 -13.52
N ILE A 1085 -20.52 -35.31 -12.62
CA ILE A 1085 -20.88 -36.72 -12.69
C ILE A 1085 -22.40 -36.81 -12.66
N GLY A 1086 -22.96 -37.39 -13.72
CA GLY A 1086 -24.41 -37.51 -13.87
C GLY A 1086 -24.99 -38.36 -12.74
N ARG A 1087 -26.18 -38.02 -12.22
CA ARG A 1087 -26.84 -38.78 -11.14
C ARG A 1087 -26.91 -40.30 -11.36
N ASN A 1088 -26.90 -40.77 -12.61
CA ASN A 1088 -26.97 -42.18 -12.98
C ASN A 1088 -25.62 -42.81 -13.38
N GLU A 1089 -24.52 -42.05 -13.38
CA GLU A 1089 -23.17 -42.55 -13.67
C GLU A 1089 -22.54 -43.21 -12.45
N LEU A 1090 -21.53 -44.05 -12.67
CA LEU A 1090 -20.82 -44.74 -11.59
C LEU A 1090 -20.07 -43.73 -10.71
N CYS A 1091 -20.19 -43.92 -9.39
CA CYS A 1091 -19.59 -43.03 -8.42
C CYS A 1091 -18.05 -43.20 -8.43
N PRO A 1092 -17.27 -42.10 -8.47
CA PRO A 1092 -15.82 -42.13 -8.67
C PRO A 1092 -15.04 -42.65 -7.46
N CYS A 1093 -15.71 -42.84 -6.32
CA CYS A 1093 -15.13 -43.47 -5.13
C CYS A 1093 -14.87 -44.98 -5.27
N GLY A 1094 -15.13 -45.57 -6.45
CA GLY A 1094 -14.89 -47.00 -6.72
C GLY A 1094 -15.93 -47.95 -6.12
N SER A 1095 -17.02 -47.45 -5.54
CA SER A 1095 -18.04 -48.27 -4.86
C SER A 1095 -18.92 -49.14 -5.78
N GLY A 1096 -18.77 -49.04 -7.10
CA GLY A 1096 -19.59 -49.76 -8.09
C GLY A 1096 -21.07 -49.31 -8.16
N LYS A 1097 -21.49 -48.32 -7.36
CA LYS A 1097 -22.86 -47.79 -7.31
C LYS A 1097 -23.01 -46.51 -8.14
N LYS A 1098 -24.23 -46.22 -8.62
CA LYS A 1098 -24.55 -44.94 -9.28
C LYS A 1098 -24.42 -43.77 -8.30
N TYR A 1099 -23.98 -42.60 -8.77
CA TYR A 1099 -23.69 -41.41 -7.94
C TYR A 1099 -24.85 -41.05 -7.00
N LYS A 1100 -26.10 -41.03 -7.49
CA LYS A 1100 -27.31 -40.77 -6.67
C LYS A 1100 -27.55 -41.74 -5.50
N ALA A 1101 -26.96 -42.93 -5.56
CA ALA A 1101 -27.10 -43.98 -4.55
C ALA A 1101 -25.86 -44.08 -3.64
N CYS A 1102 -24.90 -43.17 -3.82
CA CYS A 1102 -23.65 -43.07 -3.07
C CYS A 1102 -23.46 -41.60 -2.63
N HIS A 1103 -22.41 -40.91 -3.09
CA HIS A 1103 -22.09 -39.54 -2.68
C HIS A 1103 -23.15 -38.49 -3.09
N GLY A 1104 -24.01 -38.79 -4.05
CA GLY A 1104 -25.14 -37.95 -4.45
C GLY A 1104 -26.45 -38.22 -3.67
N ARG A 1105 -26.39 -38.98 -2.56
CA ARG A 1105 -27.56 -39.29 -1.73
C ARG A 1105 -27.87 -38.17 -0.72
N GLU A 1106 -26.87 -37.35 -0.40
CA GLU A 1106 -26.96 -36.19 0.52
C GLU A 1106 -26.69 -34.85 -0.20
N ALA A 1107 -26.55 -34.85 -1.53
CA ALA A 1107 -26.25 -33.68 -2.37
C ALA A 1107 -27.46 -33.16 -3.17
#